data_AF-A0A7C0XJ22-F1
#
_entry.id   AF-A0A7C0XJ22-F1
#
_cell.length_a   1.000
_cell.length_b   1.000
_cell.length_c   1.000
_cell.angle_alpha   90.00
_cell.angle_beta   90.00
_cell.angle_gamma   90.00
#
_symmetry.space_group_name_H-M   'P 1'
#
loop_
_entity.id
_entity.type
_entity.pdbx_description
1 polymer ?
#
loop_
_entity_poly.entity_id
_entity_poly.type
_entity_poly.pdbx_seq_one_letter_code
_entity_poly.pdbx_strand_id
1 'polypeptide(L)'
;MEEAVNSKKYTQKKKSMKKRKQSMSPFDHILHKEWILSTLFFAIVLFILFYQIIFSGSSFSSPDQASASYTYYSLKKWFDKGIYPLWNPYIFSGMPAFSALSFNLFVYLPMLLYYPFTLIGIPGLVFTVFHYLIAGFGTFLLLRRWKLKPIPAFFGGLAYMIMPYLITMLVYGHGSQMMTAVYIPLVLWAVDRLLSKPNLFNVALVGLVMGIQLQRGHVQIAYYTWMLVGAYFIYFLILSLRKENLKEIFLKTTPYFIVALALAFCLSAVLYIPVHNYSKYSIRGGSGGGTGFDYATMWSFHPKEMMTFLNPSYYGFGGVTYWGKMPFTDYPNYMGILVLLLALLSVFIKKRKITIFFITVGALGLLVAFGKYFFLYKLFYKVLPYFNKFRVPAMILIVTQFCTAVLAGFGLNDLIEFMGSLDNSAKKKIKKIILVGLGVLVVFAVYLLLFKDSFKTIMFAKYPANPQWNFQQVRYVNNLRFNMVYRDFWFMILFVSGSLILSYLLLLKRVSLKAFALFIVVISFFDLYNVDARIIKPRVSPKVNVKNLRDPACEFMASDSEVFRIFPVQNLFGDKHWGVFGLQSIGGYHPAKLKVYQDLMDNVGFKTMGILRMLNVKYLISPARFRDGNFEEVKISNTYLNGKMVPVGIYRLKNYLSRAFFVDSVRIIRDKKKIFSVLRNPDFDPREFAILEENPAQEVFKPDSTSVTVTKWGIHEMEFNVYTDKPSLLVISEIYYPNGWKAFIDGERTRIYKTNYVLRSVVVPSGKHTVRMVFKPRDIFWGLAISLISLAFIIAVMVVKRHEK
;
A
#
# COMPACT_ATOMS: atom_id res chain seq x y z
N MET A 1 30.16 -59.75 -37.53
CA MET A 1 29.02 -59.91 -36.59
C MET A 1 28.97 -58.80 -35.52
N GLU A 2 30.10 -58.30 -35.02
CA GLU A 2 30.18 -57.21 -34.03
C GLU A 2 29.65 -55.84 -34.51
N GLU A 3 29.87 -55.45 -35.78
CA GLU A 3 29.34 -54.18 -36.30
C GLU A 3 27.81 -54.13 -36.37
N ALA A 4 27.17 -55.26 -36.66
CA ALA A 4 25.71 -55.38 -36.69
C ALA A 4 25.08 -55.29 -35.28
N VAL A 5 25.80 -55.74 -34.25
CA VAL A 5 25.37 -55.62 -32.84
C VAL A 5 25.52 -54.18 -32.33
N ASN A 6 26.59 -53.49 -32.74
CA ASN A 6 26.79 -52.08 -32.38
C ASN A 6 25.80 -51.14 -33.06
N SER A 7 25.44 -51.37 -34.34
CA SER A 7 24.43 -50.54 -35.02
C SER A 7 23.03 -50.71 -34.42
N LYS A 8 22.64 -51.93 -34.02
CA LYS A 8 21.37 -52.18 -33.30
C LYS A 8 21.33 -51.51 -31.93
N LYS A 9 22.41 -51.58 -31.13
CA LYS A 9 22.49 -50.88 -29.83
C LYS A 9 22.43 -49.35 -29.99
N TYR A 10 23.08 -48.80 -31.01
CA TYR A 10 23.05 -47.35 -31.28
C TYR A 10 21.64 -46.89 -31.69
N THR A 11 20.96 -47.69 -32.51
CA THR A 11 19.59 -47.41 -33.00
C THR A 11 18.55 -47.55 -31.89
N GLN A 12 18.69 -48.54 -31.00
CA GLN A 12 17.86 -48.67 -29.80
C GLN A 12 18.08 -47.53 -28.79
N LYS A 13 19.31 -47.05 -28.62
CA LYS A 13 19.62 -45.89 -27.74
C LYS A 13 19.05 -44.58 -28.30
N LYS A 14 19.06 -44.40 -29.63
CA LYS A 14 18.36 -43.29 -30.31
C LYS A 14 16.84 -43.40 -30.19
N LYS A 15 16.26 -44.59 -30.37
CA LYS A 15 14.82 -44.84 -30.18
C LYS A 15 14.37 -44.65 -28.73
N SER A 16 15.17 -45.05 -27.74
CA SER A 16 14.87 -44.84 -26.32
C SER A 16 15.00 -43.37 -25.91
N MET A 17 15.98 -42.63 -26.44
CA MET A 17 16.06 -41.17 -26.26
C MET A 17 14.91 -40.42 -26.95
N LYS A 18 14.45 -40.87 -28.13
CA LYS A 18 13.27 -40.31 -28.80
C LYS A 18 11.99 -40.60 -28.01
N LYS A 19 11.82 -41.84 -27.50
CA LYS A 19 10.70 -42.21 -26.61
C LYS A 19 10.72 -41.43 -25.29
N ARG A 20 11.90 -41.20 -24.69
CA ARG A 20 12.04 -40.42 -23.45
C ARG A 20 11.78 -38.93 -23.64
N LYS A 21 12.00 -38.38 -24.85
CA LYS A 21 11.56 -37.03 -25.24
C LYS A 21 10.06 -36.96 -25.54
N GLN A 22 9.44 -38.05 -25.98
CA GLN A 22 7.99 -38.13 -26.23
C GLN A 22 7.16 -38.49 -24.99
N SER A 23 7.77 -39.02 -23.92
CA SER A 23 7.08 -39.39 -22.67
C SER A 23 7.16 -38.33 -21.56
N MET A 24 7.77 -37.16 -21.83
CA MET A 24 7.77 -36.05 -20.87
C MET A 24 6.47 -35.29 -21.02
N SER A 25 5.77 -35.05 -19.91
CA SER A 25 4.58 -34.22 -19.93
C SER A 25 4.96 -32.80 -20.38
N PRO A 26 4.05 -32.03 -21.00
CA PRO A 26 4.29 -30.63 -21.35
C PRO A 26 4.78 -29.77 -20.16
N PHE A 27 4.58 -30.24 -18.93
CA PHE A 27 4.97 -29.57 -17.68
C PHE A 27 6.40 -29.88 -17.22
N ASP A 28 7.03 -30.96 -17.68
CA ASP A 28 8.38 -31.36 -17.23
C ASP A 28 9.48 -30.41 -17.74
N HIS A 29 9.19 -29.64 -18.79
CA HIS A 29 10.05 -28.56 -19.28
C HIS A 29 9.84 -27.21 -18.57
N ILE A 30 8.86 -27.11 -17.67
CA ILE A 30 8.45 -25.87 -17.00
C ILE A 30 8.83 -25.90 -15.51
N LEU A 31 8.94 -27.08 -14.91
CA LEU A 31 9.16 -27.27 -13.48
C LEU A 31 10.55 -27.86 -13.20
N HIS A 32 11.56 -27.00 -13.14
CA HIS A 32 12.85 -27.42 -12.59
C HIS A 32 12.67 -27.82 -11.12
N LYS A 33 13.15 -29.02 -10.74
CA LYS A 33 13.08 -29.54 -9.36
C LYS A 33 13.53 -28.51 -8.30
N GLU A 34 14.58 -27.74 -8.61
CA GLU A 34 15.11 -26.67 -7.76
C GLU A 34 14.10 -25.55 -7.50
N TRP A 35 13.25 -25.23 -8.48
CA TRP A 35 12.27 -24.16 -8.40
C TRP A 35 11.12 -24.57 -7.48
N ILE A 36 10.60 -25.79 -7.66
CA ILE A 36 9.57 -26.35 -6.78
C ILE A 36 10.08 -26.39 -5.34
N LEU A 37 11.27 -26.95 -5.11
CA LEU A 37 11.85 -27.05 -3.76
C LEU A 37 12.01 -25.67 -3.13
N SER A 38 12.55 -24.68 -3.86
CA SER A 38 12.73 -23.32 -3.35
C SER A 38 11.39 -22.69 -2.95
N THR A 39 10.35 -22.82 -3.79
CA THR A 39 9.02 -22.31 -3.48
C THR A 39 8.40 -23.00 -2.26
N LEU A 40 8.56 -24.32 -2.11
CA LEU A 40 8.10 -25.04 -0.94
C LEU A 40 8.81 -24.57 0.34
N PHE A 41 10.13 -24.37 0.30
CA PHE A 41 10.87 -23.84 1.45
C PHE A 41 10.46 -22.39 1.79
N PHE A 42 10.22 -21.54 0.79
CA PHE A 42 9.67 -20.21 1.04
C PHE A 42 8.29 -20.28 1.70
N ALA A 43 7.42 -21.20 1.27
CA ALA A 43 6.12 -21.41 1.91
C ALA A 43 6.27 -21.89 3.37
N ILE A 44 7.18 -22.81 3.66
CA ILE A 44 7.49 -23.27 5.03
C ILE A 44 7.90 -22.08 5.91
N VAL A 45 8.78 -21.21 5.42
CA VAL A 45 9.20 -20.02 6.16
C VAL A 45 8.02 -19.09 6.46
N LEU A 46 7.11 -18.89 5.50
CA LEU A 46 5.90 -18.11 5.74
C LEU A 46 4.95 -18.75 6.75
N PHE A 47 4.80 -20.08 6.70
CA PHE A 47 4.03 -20.81 7.71
C PHE A 47 4.63 -20.62 9.10
N ILE A 48 5.96 -20.66 9.25
CA ILE A 48 6.64 -20.41 10.53
C ILE A 48 6.38 -18.97 11.02
N LEU A 49 6.58 -17.97 10.16
CA LEU A 49 6.44 -16.56 10.54
C LEU A 49 4.99 -16.15 10.86
N PHE A 50 4.03 -16.67 10.10
CA PHE A 50 2.64 -16.23 10.14
C PHE A 50 1.67 -17.34 10.58
N TYR A 51 2.14 -18.35 11.32
CA TYR A 51 1.31 -19.49 11.73
C TYR A 51 0.01 -19.06 12.43
N GLN A 52 0.06 -18.05 13.30
CA GLN A 52 -1.12 -17.54 14.01
C GLN A 52 -2.15 -16.89 13.07
N ILE A 53 -1.69 -16.25 12.00
CA ILE A 53 -2.57 -15.66 10.98
C ILE A 53 -3.21 -16.76 10.13
N ILE A 54 -2.43 -17.77 9.74
CA ILE A 54 -2.84 -18.80 8.80
C ILE A 54 -3.75 -19.83 9.47
N PHE A 55 -3.41 -20.29 10.67
CA PHE A 55 -4.08 -21.40 11.35
C PHE A 55 -4.94 -20.97 12.54
N SER A 56 -4.61 -19.86 13.21
CA SER A 56 -5.30 -19.45 14.45
C SER A 56 -6.31 -18.32 14.25
N GLY A 57 -6.58 -17.89 13.01
CA GLY A 57 -7.52 -16.82 12.69
C GLY A 57 -7.18 -15.46 13.32
N SER A 58 -5.93 -15.26 13.74
CA SER A 58 -5.45 -14.01 14.33
C SER A 58 -5.33 -12.92 13.26
N SER A 59 -5.30 -11.66 13.68
CA SER A 59 -5.12 -10.52 12.78
C SER A 59 -4.24 -9.44 13.43
N PHE A 60 -3.76 -8.52 12.62
CA PHE A 60 -3.07 -7.33 13.10
C PHE A 60 -4.09 -6.26 13.47
N SER A 61 -4.01 -5.75 14.70
CA SER A 61 -4.94 -4.75 15.23
C SER A 61 -4.30 -3.36 15.16
N SER A 62 -4.22 -2.80 13.93
CA SER A 62 -3.85 -1.39 13.74
C SER A 62 -5.12 -0.53 13.58
N PRO A 63 -5.14 0.71 14.12
CA PRO A 63 -6.26 1.64 13.93
C PRO A 63 -6.62 1.85 12.45
N ASP A 64 -5.60 1.91 11.58
CA ASP A 64 -5.77 2.07 10.14
C ASP A 64 -6.50 0.88 9.49
N GLN A 65 -6.20 -0.36 9.91
CA GLN A 65 -6.89 -1.55 9.41
C GLN A 65 -8.35 -1.62 9.86
N ALA A 66 -8.65 -1.26 11.11
CA ALA A 66 -10.02 -1.19 11.61
C ALA A 66 -10.84 -0.14 10.84
N SER A 67 -10.26 1.06 10.69
CA SER A 67 -10.82 2.17 9.91
C SER A 67 -11.10 1.78 8.45
N ALA A 68 -10.16 1.10 7.78
CA ALA A 68 -10.36 0.62 6.41
C ALA A 68 -11.44 -0.48 6.34
N SER A 69 -11.52 -1.35 7.35
CA SER A 69 -12.50 -2.42 7.41
C SER A 69 -13.93 -1.88 7.52
N TYR A 70 -14.19 -0.85 8.34
CA TYR A 70 -15.52 -0.22 8.41
C TYR A 70 -15.97 0.31 7.05
N THR A 71 -15.08 1.01 6.34
CA THR A 71 -15.37 1.50 4.98
C THR A 71 -15.67 0.34 4.03
N TYR A 72 -14.84 -0.70 4.02
CA TYR A 72 -15.04 -1.87 3.18
C TYR A 72 -16.39 -2.56 3.44
N TYR A 73 -16.71 -2.88 4.69
CA TYR A 73 -17.95 -3.59 5.03
C TYR A 73 -19.21 -2.75 4.84
N SER A 74 -19.16 -1.43 5.09
CA SER A 74 -20.29 -0.53 4.79
C SER A 74 -20.67 -0.55 3.31
N LEU A 75 -19.67 -0.56 2.42
CA LEU A 75 -19.87 -0.59 0.97
C LEU A 75 -20.14 -2.01 0.44
N LYS A 76 -19.55 -3.03 1.05
CA LYS A 76 -19.76 -4.45 0.67
C LYS A 76 -21.23 -4.85 0.76
N LYS A 77 -22.03 -4.25 1.66
CA LYS A 77 -23.47 -4.48 1.74
C LYS A 77 -24.20 -4.22 0.41
N TRP A 78 -23.78 -3.20 -0.35
CA TRP A 78 -24.34 -2.94 -1.67
C TRP A 78 -23.88 -3.98 -2.69
N PHE A 79 -22.60 -4.35 -2.63
CA PHE A 79 -22.04 -5.39 -3.49
C PHE A 79 -22.77 -6.74 -3.30
N ASP A 80 -23.06 -7.11 -2.05
CA ASP A 80 -23.79 -8.33 -1.70
C ASP A 80 -25.25 -8.32 -2.20
N LYS A 81 -25.80 -7.13 -2.50
CA LYS A 81 -27.10 -6.93 -3.15
C LYS A 81 -27.00 -6.83 -4.68
N GLY A 82 -25.84 -7.15 -5.27
CA GLY A 82 -25.59 -7.07 -6.71
C GLY A 82 -25.23 -5.68 -7.24
N ILE A 83 -25.01 -4.69 -6.37
CA ILE A 83 -24.69 -3.31 -6.77
C ILE A 83 -23.23 -3.00 -6.44
N TYR A 84 -22.37 -2.89 -7.46
CA TYR A 84 -20.97 -2.52 -7.26
C TYR A 84 -20.85 -1.07 -6.76
N PRO A 85 -20.36 -0.79 -5.55
CA PRO A 85 -20.46 0.54 -4.94
C PRO A 85 -19.47 1.55 -5.57
N LEU A 86 -19.95 2.36 -6.52
CA LEU A 86 -19.23 3.48 -7.12
C LEU A 86 -19.29 4.79 -6.29
N TRP A 87 -20.28 4.93 -5.41
CA TRP A 87 -20.49 6.08 -4.53
C TRP A 87 -20.55 5.62 -3.08
N ASN A 88 -19.92 6.38 -2.17
CA ASN A 88 -19.93 6.13 -0.74
C ASN A 88 -20.81 7.19 -0.05
N PRO A 89 -22.03 6.84 0.41
CA PRO A 89 -22.93 7.78 1.06
C PRO A 89 -22.65 7.96 2.57
N TYR A 90 -21.74 7.16 3.15
CA TYR A 90 -21.63 7.00 4.60
C TYR A 90 -20.74 8.01 5.30
N ILE A 91 -19.89 8.73 4.55
CA ILE A 91 -18.98 9.74 5.08
C ILE A 91 -19.07 11.02 4.25
N PHE A 92 -18.82 12.16 4.88
CA PHE A 92 -18.79 13.48 4.25
C PHE A 92 -20.03 13.79 3.40
N SER A 93 -21.20 13.29 3.81
CA SER A 93 -22.45 13.43 3.06
C SER A 93 -22.42 12.86 1.63
N GLY A 94 -21.41 12.06 1.25
CA GLY A 94 -21.28 11.48 -0.08
C GLY A 94 -19.94 11.79 -0.76
N MET A 95 -19.26 10.76 -1.26
CA MET A 95 -18.09 10.91 -2.14
C MET A 95 -17.90 9.71 -3.08
N PRO A 96 -17.16 9.82 -4.20
CA PRO A 96 -16.86 8.68 -5.07
C PRO A 96 -16.12 7.57 -4.31
N ALA A 97 -16.67 6.35 -4.31
CA ALA A 97 -16.04 5.21 -3.63
C ALA A 97 -14.87 4.64 -4.46
N PHE A 98 -15.11 4.43 -5.76
CA PHE A 98 -14.13 3.77 -6.63
C PHE A 98 -12.94 4.67 -6.94
N SER A 99 -13.17 5.89 -7.45
CA SER A 99 -12.11 6.83 -7.82
C SER A 99 -11.30 7.36 -6.64
N ALA A 100 -11.86 7.34 -5.43
CA ALA A 100 -11.15 7.69 -4.20
C ALA A 100 -10.40 6.51 -3.59
N LEU A 101 -10.49 5.31 -4.17
CA LEU A 101 -9.87 4.08 -3.68
C LEU A 101 -10.45 3.53 -2.37
N SER A 102 -11.73 3.80 -2.10
CA SER A 102 -12.44 3.25 -0.93
C SER A 102 -12.98 1.83 -1.17
N PHE A 103 -13.29 1.47 -2.42
CA PHE A 103 -13.75 0.14 -2.80
C PHE A 103 -13.38 -0.17 -4.27
N ASN A 104 -12.47 -1.14 -4.49
CA ASN A 104 -11.95 -1.52 -5.81
C ASN A 104 -11.81 -3.05 -5.96
N LEU A 105 -12.79 -3.80 -5.46
CA LEU A 105 -12.83 -5.25 -5.59
C LEU A 105 -12.72 -5.68 -7.07
N PHE A 106 -11.99 -6.76 -7.35
CA PHE A 106 -11.73 -7.30 -8.70
C PHE A 106 -10.88 -6.45 -9.65
N VAL A 107 -10.32 -5.33 -9.22
CA VAL A 107 -9.37 -4.56 -10.04
C VAL A 107 -7.99 -5.23 -10.11
N TYR A 108 -7.58 -5.87 -9.01
CA TYR A 108 -6.29 -6.54 -8.92
C TYR A 108 -6.39 -7.98 -9.44
N LEU A 109 -5.81 -8.26 -10.62
CA LEU A 109 -5.97 -9.56 -11.29
C LEU A 109 -5.61 -10.79 -10.43
N PRO A 110 -4.52 -10.81 -9.65
CA PRO A 110 -4.21 -11.94 -8.79
C PRO A 110 -5.29 -12.21 -7.73
N MET A 111 -6.15 -11.25 -7.41
CA MET A 111 -7.30 -11.47 -6.53
C MET A 111 -8.29 -12.50 -7.09
N LEU A 112 -8.40 -12.62 -8.42
CA LEU A 112 -9.29 -13.58 -9.06
C LEU A 112 -8.89 -15.03 -8.73
N LEU A 113 -7.59 -15.30 -8.59
CA LEU A 113 -7.08 -16.60 -8.15
C LEU A 113 -7.42 -16.90 -6.70
N TYR A 114 -7.54 -15.86 -5.88
CA TYR A 114 -7.87 -15.98 -4.47
C TYR A 114 -9.37 -16.03 -4.18
N TYR A 115 -10.20 -15.49 -5.07
CA TYR A 115 -11.64 -15.39 -4.85
C TYR A 115 -12.33 -16.72 -4.46
N PRO A 116 -12.04 -17.88 -5.09
CA PRO A 116 -12.62 -19.15 -4.67
C PRO A 116 -12.32 -19.53 -3.20
N PHE A 117 -11.14 -19.16 -2.70
CA PHE A 117 -10.74 -19.41 -1.32
C PHE A 117 -11.51 -18.55 -0.31
N THR A 118 -12.04 -17.40 -0.74
CA THR A 118 -12.93 -16.59 0.10
C THR A 118 -14.27 -17.28 0.36
N LEU A 119 -14.73 -18.13 -0.56
CA LEU A 119 -15.99 -18.88 -0.44
C LEU A 119 -15.92 -19.95 0.64
N ILE A 120 -14.73 -20.53 0.86
CA ILE A 120 -14.46 -21.48 1.95
C ILE A 120 -13.93 -20.79 3.23
N GLY A 121 -14.02 -19.45 3.31
CA GLY A 121 -13.75 -18.70 4.53
C GLY A 121 -12.29 -18.37 4.80
N ILE A 122 -11.36 -18.58 3.86
CA ILE A 122 -9.95 -18.19 4.06
C ILE A 122 -9.85 -16.66 4.12
N PRO A 123 -9.27 -16.06 5.18
CA PRO A 123 -9.20 -14.60 5.33
C PRO A 123 -8.33 -13.89 4.28
N GLY A 124 -8.70 -12.66 3.90
CA GLY A 124 -7.94 -11.85 2.93
C GLY A 124 -6.50 -11.52 3.37
N LEU A 125 -6.26 -11.54 4.68
CA LEU A 125 -4.92 -11.39 5.24
C LEU A 125 -4.01 -12.58 4.87
N VAL A 126 -4.55 -13.79 4.79
CA VAL A 126 -3.81 -14.98 4.35
C VAL A 126 -3.36 -14.81 2.91
N PHE A 127 -4.25 -14.37 2.01
CA PHE A 127 -3.89 -14.03 0.64
C PHE A 127 -2.77 -12.99 0.59
N THR A 128 -2.86 -11.96 1.43
CA THR A 128 -1.82 -10.93 1.53
C THR A 128 -0.48 -11.54 1.96
N VAL A 129 -0.44 -12.42 2.96
CA VAL A 129 0.78 -13.15 3.38
C VAL A 129 1.36 -13.98 2.23
N PHE A 130 0.55 -14.65 1.42
CA PHE A 130 1.05 -15.44 0.29
C PHE A 130 1.76 -14.61 -0.79
N HIS A 131 1.62 -13.27 -0.80
CA HIS A 131 2.37 -12.40 -1.72
C HIS A 131 3.87 -12.39 -1.45
N TYR A 132 4.32 -12.70 -0.24
CA TYR A 132 5.75 -12.82 0.06
C TYR A 132 6.43 -13.90 -0.79
N LEU A 133 5.70 -14.93 -1.23
CA LEU A 133 6.24 -15.93 -2.16
C LEU A 133 6.71 -15.28 -3.47
N ILE A 134 6.07 -14.20 -3.93
CA ILE A 134 6.49 -13.46 -5.13
C ILE A 134 7.84 -12.79 -4.90
N ALA A 135 8.09 -12.23 -3.71
CA ALA A 135 9.37 -11.62 -3.36
C ALA A 135 10.50 -12.67 -3.35
N GLY A 136 10.29 -13.80 -2.64
CA GLY A 136 11.28 -14.86 -2.53
C GLY A 136 11.54 -15.54 -3.87
N PHE A 137 10.48 -16.03 -4.53
CA PHE A 137 10.58 -16.74 -5.79
C PHE A 137 11.06 -15.83 -6.93
N GLY A 138 10.55 -14.59 -7.02
CA GLY A 138 10.99 -13.63 -8.02
C GLY A 138 12.49 -13.34 -7.92
N THR A 139 13.01 -13.15 -6.71
CA THR A 139 14.44 -12.89 -6.49
C THR A 139 15.28 -14.12 -6.82
N PHE A 140 14.82 -15.31 -6.42
CA PHE A 140 15.43 -16.57 -6.82
C PHE A 140 15.51 -16.70 -8.36
N LEU A 141 14.42 -16.45 -9.08
CA LEU A 141 14.39 -16.50 -10.55
C LEU A 141 15.38 -15.50 -11.18
N LEU A 142 15.44 -14.27 -10.65
CA LEU A 142 16.38 -13.24 -11.09
C LEU A 142 17.83 -13.70 -10.92
N LEU A 143 18.18 -14.21 -9.75
CA LEU A 143 19.54 -14.68 -9.44
C LEU A 143 19.92 -15.93 -10.26
N ARG A 144 18.99 -16.87 -10.48
CA ARG A 144 19.24 -18.02 -11.38
C ARG A 144 19.43 -17.58 -12.82
N ARG A 145 18.72 -16.54 -13.27
CA ARG A 145 18.91 -15.95 -14.61
C ARG A 145 20.33 -15.36 -14.77
N TRP A 146 20.92 -14.81 -13.71
CA TRP A 146 22.33 -14.40 -13.68
C TRP A 146 23.31 -15.52 -13.33
N LYS A 147 22.89 -16.78 -13.46
CA LYS A 147 23.71 -17.99 -13.36
C LYS A 147 24.29 -18.27 -11.97
N LEU A 148 23.74 -17.68 -10.89
CA LEU A 148 24.12 -18.08 -9.53
C LEU A 148 23.68 -19.51 -9.24
N LYS A 149 24.41 -20.23 -8.39
CA LYS A 149 24.02 -21.57 -7.94
C LYS A 149 22.68 -21.54 -7.16
N PRO A 150 21.96 -22.68 -7.06
CA PRO A 150 20.63 -22.72 -6.45
C PRO A 150 20.58 -22.24 -5.00
N ILE A 151 21.54 -22.65 -4.15
CA ILE A 151 21.56 -22.27 -2.73
C ILE A 151 21.79 -20.76 -2.54
N PRO A 152 22.80 -20.12 -3.17
CA PRO A 152 22.94 -18.66 -3.13
C PRO A 152 21.75 -17.88 -3.71
N ALA A 153 21.13 -18.40 -4.77
CA ALA A 153 19.92 -17.78 -5.33
C ALA A 153 18.74 -17.87 -4.34
N PHE A 154 18.57 -19.02 -3.68
CA PHE A 154 17.56 -19.21 -2.64
C PHE A 154 17.83 -18.27 -1.45
N PHE A 155 19.08 -18.15 -1.04
CA PHE A 155 19.50 -17.24 0.03
C PHE A 155 19.13 -15.78 -0.24
N GLY A 156 19.44 -15.26 -1.43
CA GLY A 156 19.05 -13.89 -1.80
C GLY A 156 17.53 -13.70 -1.82
N GLY A 157 16.78 -14.71 -2.28
CA GLY A 157 15.32 -14.69 -2.22
C GLY A 157 14.76 -14.73 -0.81
N LEU A 158 15.32 -15.57 0.06
CA LEU A 158 14.95 -15.64 1.47
C LEU A 158 15.20 -14.28 2.15
N ALA A 159 16.40 -13.72 1.98
CA ALA A 159 16.78 -12.44 2.59
C ALA A 159 15.83 -11.30 2.21
N TYR A 160 15.38 -11.22 0.94
CA TYR A 160 14.41 -10.20 0.54
C TYR A 160 12.99 -10.50 1.05
N MET A 161 12.56 -11.77 0.97
CA MET A 161 11.23 -12.20 1.37
C MET A 161 10.92 -11.89 2.84
N ILE A 162 11.90 -12.10 3.72
CA ILE A 162 11.75 -11.88 5.17
C ILE A 162 12.56 -10.66 5.65
N MET A 163 12.72 -9.67 4.77
CA MET A 163 13.35 -8.40 5.17
C MET A 163 12.43 -7.69 6.17
N PRO A 164 12.90 -7.30 7.38
CA PRO A 164 12.05 -6.74 8.44
C PRO A 164 11.20 -5.55 8.00
N TYR A 165 11.72 -4.70 7.12
CA TYR A 165 10.97 -3.57 6.58
C TYR A 165 9.76 -3.99 5.73
N LEU A 166 9.90 -5.06 4.94
CA LEU A 166 8.81 -5.60 4.14
C LEU A 166 7.74 -6.23 5.06
N ILE A 167 8.17 -6.95 6.11
CA ILE A 167 7.32 -7.53 7.16
C ILE A 167 6.50 -6.45 7.87
N THR A 168 7.16 -5.37 8.29
CA THR A 168 6.54 -4.21 8.92
C THR A 168 5.42 -3.62 8.08
N MET A 169 5.61 -3.46 6.77
CA MET A 169 4.58 -2.87 5.91
C MET A 169 3.26 -3.65 6.02
N LEU A 170 3.30 -4.98 6.13
CA LEU A 170 2.09 -5.77 6.37
C LEU A 170 1.52 -5.54 7.77
N VAL A 171 2.36 -5.68 8.80
CA VAL A 171 1.93 -5.67 10.21
C VAL A 171 1.26 -4.35 10.60
N TYR A 172 1.81 -3.22 10.14
CA TYR A 172 1.32 -1.89 10.47
C TYR A 172 0.25 -1.35 9.49
N GLY A 173 -0.42 -2.25 8.75
CA GLY A 173 -1.60 -1.87 7.95
C GLY A 173 -1.31 -1.27 6.58
N HIS A 174 -0.07 -1.34 6.11
CA HIS A 174 0.34 -0.91 4.77
C HIS A 174 0.47 -2.08 3.78
N GLY A 175 -0.46 -3.05 3.85
CA GLY A 175 -0.42 -4.25 3.00
C GLY A 175 -0.37 -3.97 1.49
N SER A 176 -0.94 -2.85 1.01
CA SER A 176 -0.81 -2.45 -0.40
C SER A 176 0.62 -2.04 -0.79
N GLN A 177 1.39 -1.44 0.12
CA GLN A 177 2.82 -1.15 -0.09
C GLN A 177 3.60 -2.45 -0.24
N MET A 178 3.44 -3.35 0.72
CA MET A 178 4.09 -4.66 0.72
C MET A 178 3.78 -5.43 -0.56
N MET A 179 2.50 -5.62 -0.90
CA MET A 179 2.07 -6.34 -2.10
C MET A 179 2.56 -5.69 -3.40
N THR A 180 2.90 -4.40 -3.41
CA THR A 180 3.51 -3.74 -4.58
C THR A 180 5.02 -3.96 -4.63
N ALA A 181 5.69 -3.96 -3.47
CA ALA A 181 7.14 -4.15 -3.34
C ALA A 181 7.59 -5.58 -3.65
N VAL A 182 6.77 -6.60 -3.35
CA VAL A 182 7.13 -8.00 -3.65
C VAL A 182 7.35 -8.26 -5.14
N TYR A 183 6.80 -7.42 -6.03
CA TYR A 183 6.96 -7.53 -7.48
C TYR A 183 8.30 -7.00 -8.00
N ILE A 184 9.06 -6.20 -7.23
CA ILE A 184 10.37 -5.64 -7.63
C ILE A 184 11.26 -6.68 -8.35
N PRO A 185 11.55 -7.86 -7.76
CA PRO A 185 12.41 -8.83 -8.42
C PRO A 185 11.81 -9.42 -9.69
N LEU A 186 10.49 -9.69 -9.72
CA LEU A 186 9.84 -10.28 -10.87
C LEU A 186 9.78 -9.29 -12.06
N VAL A 187 9.57 -8.00 -11.76
CA VAL A 187 9.66 -6.91 -12.75
C VAL A 187 11.06 -6.86 -13.35
N LEU A 188 12.11 -6.83 -12.53
CA LEU A 188 13.49 -6.82 -13.02
C LEU A 188 13.82 -8.08 -13.83
N TRP A 189 13.35 -9.25 -13.39
CA TRP A 189 13.53 -10.50 -14.12
C TRP A 189 12.87 -10.46 -15.50
N ALA A 190 11.64 -9.93 -15.60
CA ALA A 190 10.93 -9.79 -16.88
C ALA A 190 11.62 -8.76 -17.80
N VAL A 191 12.06 -7.62 -17.25
CA VAL A 191 12.79 -6.58 -18.00
C VAL A 191 14.12 -7.10 -18.52
N ASP A 192 14.91 -7.81 -17.71
CA ASP A 192 16.18 -8.39 -18.16
C ASP A 192 15.97 -9.41 -19.30
N ARG A 193 14.85 -10.15 -19.29
CA ARG A 193 14.47 -11.01 -20.43
C ARG A 193 14.18 -10.21 -21.69
N LEU A 194 13.41 -9.14 -21.57
CA LEU A 194 13.06 -8.27 -22.68
C LEU A 194 14.31 -7.64 -23.31
N LEU A 195 15.20 -7.10 -22.48
CA LEU A 195 16.43 -6.46 -22.95
C LEU A 195 17.38 -7.45 -23.62
N SER A 196 17.46 -8.67 -23.10
CA SER A 196 18.29 -9.73 -23.68
C SER A 196 17.71 -10.34 -24.97
N LYS A 197 16.39 -10.49 -25.06
CA LYS A 197 15.67 -11.07 -26.22
C LYS A 197 14.42 -10.22 -26.50
N PRO A 198 14.54 -9.12 -27.27
CA PRO A 198 13.41 -8.26 -27.62
C PRO A 198 12.42 -9.01 -28.52
N ASN A 199 11.28 -9.40 -27.96
CA ASN A 199 10.20 -10.07 -28.68
C ASN A 199 8.84 -9.77 -28.02
N LEU A 200 7.75 -10.05 -28.74
CA LEU A 200 6.40 -9.74 -28.28
C LEU A 200 6.02 -10.51 -27.00
N PHE A 201 6.51 -11.74 -26.81
CA PHE A 201 6.26 -12.50 -25.59
C PHE A 201 6.82 -11.79 -24.35
N ASN A 202 8.08 -11.33 -24.42
CA ASN A 202 8.69 -10.60 -23.30
C ASN A 202 8.06 -9.22 -23.10
N VAL A 203 7.55 -8.57 -24.16
CA VAL A 203 6.75 -7.34 -24.05
C VAL A 203 5.46 -7.59 -23.27
N ALA A 204 4.71 -8.63 -23.64
CA ALA A 204 3.49 -9.03 -22.95
C ALA A 204 3.77 -9.41 -21.49
N LEU A 205 4.87 -10.13 -21.23
CA LEU A 205 5.30 -10.51 -19.88
C LEU A 205 5.65 -9.30 -19.01
N VAL A 206 6.42 -8.34 -19.52
CA VAL A 206 6.75 -7.09 -18.81
C VAL A 206 5.48 -6.27 -18.57
N GLY A 207 4.65 -6.09 -19.60
CA GLY A 207 3.36 -5.38 -19.50
C GLY A 207 2.43 -6.00 -18.45
N LEU A 208 2.36 -7.33 -18.40
CA LEU A 208 1.56 -8.07 -17.41
C LEU A 208 2.08 -7.86 -15.99
N VAL A 209 3.37 -8.11 -15.74
CA VAL A 209 3.93 -8.04 -14.38
C VAL A 209 3.90 -6.60 -13.85
N MET A 210 4.28 -5.62 -14.67
CA MET A 210 4.26 -4.20 -14.27
C MET A 210 2.82 -3.67 -14.17
N GLY A 211 1.90 -4.12 -15.03
CA GLY A 211 0.49 -3.74 -14.94
C GLY A 211 -0.20 -4.31 -13.70
N ILE A 212 0.07 -5.57 -13.33
CA ILE A 212 -0.40 -6.17 -12.07
C ILE A 212 0.18 -5.42 -10.86
N GLN A 213 1.46 -5.07 -10.89
CA GLN A 213 2.08 -4.26 -9.84
C GLN A 213 1.34 -2.92 -9.68
N LEU A 214 1.00 -2.25 -10.78
CA LEU A 214 0.26 -1.00 -10.79
C LEU A 214 -1.19 -1.15 -10.26
N GLN A 215 -1.88 -2.23 -10.61
CA GLN A 215 -3.25 -2.51 -10.15
C GLN A 215 -3.38 -2.62 -8.62
N ARG A 216 -2.30 -2.88 -7.89
CA ARG A 216 -2.33 -2.89 -6.41
C ARG A 216 -2.62 -1.51 -5.81
N GLY A 217 -2.37 -0.44 -6.56
CA GLY A 217 -2.80 0.92 -6.20
C GLY A 217 -1.84 1.67 -5.27
N HIS A 218 -0.59 1.21 -5.11
CA HIS A 218 0.44 1.96 -4.38
C HIS A 218 1.50 2.57 -5.30
N VAL A 219 1.11 3.65 -6.00
CA VAL A 219 1.91 4.32 -7.05
C VAL A 219 3.34 4.63 -6.63
N GLN A 220 3.56 5.10 -5.40
CA GLN A 220 4.89 5.50 -4.94
C GLN A 220 5.89 4.33 -4.92
N ILE A 221 5.45 3.12 -4.55
CA ILE A 221 6.33 1.93 -4.51
C ILE A 221 6.56 1.38 -5.93
N ALA A 222 5.52 1.41 -6.77
CA ALA A 222 5.68 1.09 -8.19
C ALA A 222 6.65 2.06 -8.87
N TYR A 223 6.55 3.36 -8.57
CA TYR A 223 7.46 4.40 -9.08
C TYR A 223 8.91 4.10 -8.71
N TYR A 224 9.20 3.75 -7.44
CA TYR A 224 10.55 3.35 -7.03
C TYR A 224 11.05 2.09 -7.75
N THR A 225 10.17 1.12 -7.99
CA THR A 225 10.50 -0.05 -8.83
C THR A 225 10.87 0.38 -10.24
N TRP A 226 10.13 1.32 -10.82
CA TRP A 226 10.31 1.75 -12.19
C TRP A 226 11.52 2.68 -12.36
N MET A 227 11.89 3.43 -11.32
CA MET A 227 13.19 4.11 -11.25
C MET A 227 14.34 3.11 -11.30
N LEU A 228 14.26 2.01 -10.54
CA LEU A 228 15.23 0.92 -10.57
C LEU A 228 15.28 0.25 -11.96
N VAL A 229 14.14 0.03 -12.60
CA VAL A 229 14.06 -0.48 -13.98
C VAL A 229 14.70 0.49 -14.98
N GLY A 230 14.42 1.79 -14.88
CA GLY A 230 15.01 2.82 -15.73
C GLY A 230 16.54 2.88 -15.56
N ALA A 231 17.01 2.84 -14.31
CA ALA A 231 18.44 2.73 -14.02
C ALA A 231 19.06 1.45 -14.61
N TYR A 232 18.35 0.32 -14.53
CA TYR A 232 18.78 -0.95 -15.11
C TYR A 232 18.83 -0.91 -16.64
N PHE A 233 17.87 -0.26 -17.29
CA PHE A 233 17.86 -0.05 -18.73
C PHE A 233 19.06 0.80 -19.17
N ILE A 234 19.34 1.91 -18.46
CA ILE A 234 20.53 2.74 -18.69
C ILE A 234 21.81 1.91 -18.51
N TYR A 235 21.91 1.13 -17.42
CA TYR A 235 23.04 0.23 -17.19
C TYR A 235 23.23 -0.77 -18.35
N PHE A 236 22.15 -1.37 -18.86
CA PHE A 236 22.19 -2.28 -20.00
C PHE A 236 22.71 -1.58 -21.27
N LEU A 237 22.28 -0.35 -21.53
CA LEU A 237 22.80 0.45 -22.65
C LEU A 237 24.29 0.78 -22.46
N ILE A 238 24.71 1.17 -21.25
CA ILE A 238 26.13 1.46 -20.94
C ILE A 238 27.00 0.21 -21.17
N LEU A 239 26.53 -0.97 -20.78
CA LEU A 239 27.25 -2.22 -21.09
C LEU A 239 27.36 -2.50 -22.59
N SER A 240 26.36 -2.06 -23.36
CA SER A 240 26.28 -2.24 -24.79
C SER A 240 27.12 -1.23 -25.57
N LEU A 241 27.59 -0.13 -24.95
CA LEU A 241 28.49 0.86 -25.56
C LEU A 241 29.81 0.28 -26.07
N ARG A 242 30.25 -0.86 -25.50
CA ARG A 242 31.49 -1.53 -25.93
C ARG A 242 31.28 -2.52 -27.08
N LYS A 243 30.06 -2.64 -27.60
CA LYS A 243 29.75 -3.42 -28.79
C LYS A 243 29.58 -2.45 -29.95
N GLU A 244 30.10 -2.79 -31.12
CA GLU A 244 30.19 -1.88 -32.29
C GLU A 244 28.83 -1.37 -32.82
N ASN A 245 27.70 -1.89 -32.33
CA ASN A 245 26.34 -1.53 -32.77
C ASN A 245 25.40 -1.02 -31.65
N LEU A 246 25.83 -0.08 -30.79
CA LEU A 246 24.95 0.53 -29.76
C LEU A 246 23.63 1.06 -30.35
N LYS A 247 23.71 1.78 -31.48
CA LYS A 247 22.55 2.37 -32.14
C LYS A 247 21.53 1.31 -32.52
N GLU A 248 21.99 0.17 -33.04
CA GLU A 248 21.13 -0.97 -33.38
C GLU A 248 20.46 -1.57 -32.14
N ILE A 249 21.22 -1.79 -31.06
CA ILE A 249 20.69 -2.33 -29.80
C ILE A 249 19.64 -1.38 -29.23
N PHE A 250 19.91 -0.07 -29.21
CA PHE A 250 18.98 0.94 -28.73
C PHE A 250 17.69 0.96 -29.57
N LEU A 251 17.80 1.00 -30.90
CA LEU A 251 16.65 1.01 -31.81
C LEU A 251 15.85 -0.31 -31.75
N LYS A 252 16.50 -1.43 -31.42
CA LYS A 252 15.85 -2.74 -31.28
C LYS A 252 15.21 -2.96 -29.91
N THR A 253 15.71 -2.35 -28.83
CA THR A 253 15.21 -2.60 -27.47
C THR A 253 14.20 -1.55 -27.00
N THR A 254 14.45 -0.29 -27.33
CA THR A 254 13.66 0.85 -26.81
C THR A 254 12.19 0.78 -27.22
N PRO A 255 11.81 0.50 -28.48
CA PRO A 255 10.40 0.43 -28.86
C PRO A 255 9.65 -0.68 -28.11
N TYR A 256 10.25 -1.86 -27.98
CA TYR A 256 9.64 -2.96 -27.22
C TYR A 256 9.46 -2.60 -25.75
N PHE A 257 10.44 -1.91 -25.16
CA PHE A 257 10.35 -1.43 -23.78
C PHE A 257 9.23 -0.39 -23.61
N ILE A 258 9.11 0.57 -24.52
CA ILE A 258 8.03 1.58 -24.52
C ILE A 258 6.66 0.91 -24.67
N VAL A 259 6.51 -0.04 -25.58
CA VAL A 259 5.25 -0.78 -25.77
C VAL A 259 4.90 -1.59 -24.52
N ALA A 260 5.89 -2.20 -23.85
CA ALA A 260 5.65 -2.92 -22.61
C ALA A 260 5.17 -1.99 -21.48
N LEU A 261 5.74 -0.78 -21.36
CA LEU A 261 5.27 0.23 -20.42
C LEU A 261 3.84 0.71 -20.75
N ALA A 262 3.55 0.95 -22.03
CA ALA A 262 2.22 1.32 -22.49
C ALA A 262 1.18 0.24 -22.14
N LEU A 263 1.50 -1.03 -22.39
CA LEU A 263 0.65 -2.15 -21.99
C LEU A 263 0.44 -2.24 -20.47
N ALA A 264 1.46 -1.95 -19.66
CA ALA A 264 1.31 -1.92 -18.20
C ALA A 264 0.32 -0.82 -17.75
N PHE A 265 0.37 0.36 -18.35
CA PHE A 265 -0.59 1.44 -18.10
C PHE A 265 -1.99 1.09 -18.61
N CYS A 266 -2.12 0.53 -19.81
CA CYS A 266 -3.40 0.09 -20.35
C CYS A 266 -4.03 -0.99 -19.47
N LEU A 267 -3.26 -1.99 -19.01
CA LEU A 267 -3.74 -3.04 -18.12
C LEU A 267 -4.25 -2.49 -16.78
N SER A 268 -3.66 -1.40 -16.28
CA SER A 268 -4.05 -0.74 -15.03
C SER A 268 -4.99 0.47 -15.22
N ALA A 269 -5.46 0.72 -16.45
CA ALA A 269 -6.29 1.88 -16.80
C ALA A 269 -7.59 1.97 -16.00
N VAL A 270 -8.21 0.83 -15.69
CA VAL A 270 -9.40 0.72 -14.84
C VAL A 270 -9.23 1.40 -13.48
N LEU A 271 -8.00 1.45 -12.95
CA LEU A 271 -7.69 2.11 -11.70
C LEU A 271 -7.27 3.57 -11.92
N TYR A 272 -6.34 3.81 -12.85
CA TYR A 272 -5.64 5.09 -12.91
C TYR A 272 -6.38 6.20 -13.65
N ILE A 273 -7.17 5.88 -14.69
CA ILE A 273 -7.98 6.89 -15.38
C ILE A 273 -8.98 7.56 -14.41
N PRO A 274 -9.83 6.82 -13.67
CA PRO A 274 -10.78 7.44 -12.76
C PRO A 274 -10.10 8.14 -11.58
N VAL A 275 -9.00 7.60 -11.05
CA VAL A 275 -8.22 8.26 -9.98
C VAL A 275 -7.61 9.58 -10.48
N HIS A 276 -7.06 9.59 -11.69
CA HIS A 276 -6.47 10.81 -12.28
C HIS A 276 -7.54 11.89 -12.46
N ASN A 277 -8.70 11.55 -13.02
CA ASN A 277 -9.81 12.49 -13.19
C ASN A 277 -10.35 13.01 -11.86
N TYR A 278 -10.49 12.13 -10.87
CA TYR A 278 -10.93 12.49 -9.53
C TYR A 278 -9.93 13.37 -8.78
N SER A 279 -8.62 13.19 -9.01
CA SER A 279 -7.57 13.88 -8.27
C SER A 279 -7.75 15.40 -8.25
N LYS A 280 -8.22 15.99 -9.36
CA LYS A 280 -8.52 17.42 -9.55
C LYS A 280 -9.58 17.96 -8.58
N TYR A 281 -10.50 17.10 -8.16
CA TYR A 281 -11.61 17.44 -7.25
C TYR A 281 -11.33 17.05 -5.80
N SER A 282 -10.21 16.38 -5.53
CA SER A 282 -9.81 15.95 -4.19
C SER A 282 -8.87 16.96 -3.54
N ILE A 283 -8.72 16.87 -2.22
CA ILE A 283 -7.70 17.64 -1.48
C ILE A 283 -6.26 17.34 -1.93
N ARG A 284 -6.03 16.28 -2.72
CA ARG A 284 -4.73 15.91 -3.30
C ARG A 284 -4.41 16.64 -4.62
N GLY A 285 -5.38 17.35 -5.20
CA GLY A 285 -5.31 17.97 -6.53
C GLY A 285 -4.71 19.39 -6.61
N GLY A 286 -4.32 20.00 -5.49
CA GLY A 286 -3.77 21.37 -5.49
C GLY A 286 -2.49 21.52 -6.33
N SER A 287 -2.31 22.69 -6.95
CA SER A 287 -1.19 23.09 -7.82
C SER A 287 0.19 22.99 -7.15
N GLY A 288 0.25 22.95 -5.81
CA GLY A 288 1.48 22.72 -5.04
C GLY A 288 1.85 21.26 -4.81
N GLY A 289 0.99 20.30 -5.18
CA GLY A 289 1.28 18.86 -5.03
C GLY A 289 1.80 18.46 -3.66
N GLY A 290 0.90 18.35 -2.69
CA GLY A 290 1.28 18.00 -1.33
C GLY A 290 1.37 19.22 -0.42
N THR A 291 1.21 18.94 0.86
CA THR A 291 1.19 19.81 2.04
C THR A 291 2.52 20.52 2.31
N GLY A 292 3.30 20.83 1.27
CA GLY A 292 4.64 21.41 1.32
C GLY A 292 5.77 20.40 1.45
N PHE A 293 7.00 20.82 1.13
CA PHE A 293 8.22 20.00 1.24
C PHE A 293 8.44 19.47 2.66
N ASP A 294 8.13 20.28 3.68
CA ASP A 294 8.31 19.90 5.08
C ASP A 294 7.39 18.74 5.50
N TYR A 295 6.13 18.79 5.05
CA TYR A 295 5.23 17.67 5.27
C TYR A 295 5.70 16.42 4.50
N ALA A 296 6.07 16.58 3.23
CA ALA A 296 6.51 15.47 2.40
C ALA A 296 7.72 14.75 3.04
N THR A 297 8.61 15.51 3.67
CA THR A 297 9.86 15.03 4.30
C THR A 297 9.76 14.75 5.81
N MET A 298 8.55 14.72 6.38
CA MET A 298 8.34 14.49 7.82
C MET A 298 8.95 13.17 8.33
N TRP A 299 8.88 12.10 7.52
CA TRP A 299 9.51 10.80 7.80
C TRP A 299 10.80 10.58 6.99
N SER A 300 11.69 11.57 7.02
CA SER A 300 13.04 11.43 6.45
C SER A 300 13.88 10.49 7.30
N PHE A 301 14.55 9.52 6.68
CA PHE A 301 15.44 8.59 7.37
C PHE A 301 16.72 9.32 7.79
N HIS A 302 16.88 9.66 9.07
CA HIS A 302 18.06 10.41 9.48
C HIS A 302 19.33 9.56 9.30
N PRO A 303 20.48 10.09 8.81
CA PRO A 303 21.67 9.27 8.53
C PRO A 303 22.15 8.41 9.70
N LYS A 304 22.01 8.89 10.94
CA LYS A 304 22.33 8.10 12.14
C LYS A 304 21.48 6.83 12.28
N GLU A 305 20.25 6.81 11.79
CA GLU A 305 19.35 5.64 11.83
C GLU A 305 19.93 4.42 11.09
N MET A 306 20.96 4.60 10.25
CA MET A 306 21.73 3.50 9.64
C MET A 306 22.31 2.54 10.66
N MET A 307 22.51 2.95 11.92
CA MET A 307 22.91 2.02 12.99
C MET A 307 21.88 0.90 13.20
N THR A 308 20.60 1.13 12.86
CA THR A 308 19.56 0.11 12.89
C THR A 308 19.74 -0.98 11.85
N PHE A 309 20.58 -0.76 10.81
CA PHE A 309 20.93 -1.79 9.84
C PHE A 309 21.77 -2.90 10.50
N LEU A 310 22.61 -2.53 11.48
CA LEU A 310 23.52 -3.42 12.20
C LEU A 310 22.94 -3.92 13.54
N ASN A 311 22.35 -3.03 14.33
CA ASN A 311 21.72 -3.35 15.60
C ASN A 311 20.26 -2.83 15.59
N PRO A 312 19.26 -3.72 15.48
CA PRO A 312 17.87 -3.33 15.32
C PRO A 312 17.37 -2.40 16.43
N SER A 313 17.87 -2.56 17.66
CA SER A 313 17.40 -1.78 18.80
C SER A 313 18.21 -0.52 19.10
N TYR A 314 19.17 -0.14 18.24
CA TYR A 314 20.07 1.01 18.50
C TYR A 314 19.35 2.34 18.75
N TYR A 315 18.16 2.55 18.16
CA TYR A 315 17.29 3.71 18.42
C TYR A 315 15.99 3.32 19.13
N GLY A 316 16.00 2.19 19.84
CA GLY A 316 14.81 1.52 20.36
C GLY A 316 14.17 0.59 19.33
N PHE A 317 13.11 -0.11 19.75
CA PHE A 317 12.32 -1.01 18.90
C PHE A 317 10.92 -0.44 18.66
N GLY A 318 10.84 0.88 18.42
CA GLY A 318 9.59 1.57 18.16
C GLY A 318 8.81 2.03 19.40
N GLY A 319 7.72 2.76 19.17
CA GLY A 319 6.78 3.23 20.18
C GLY A 319 7.46 3.97 21.34
N VAL A 320 7.12 3.59 22.57
CA VAL A 320 7.70 4.17 23.80
C VAL A 320 9.22 4.00 23.86
N THR A 321 9.75 2.93 23.29
CA THR A 321 11.20 2.69 23.33
C THR A 321 11.95 3.52 22.29
N TYR A 322 11.30 4.03 21.26
CA TYR A 322 11.98 4.78 20.20
C TYR A 322 12.60 6.08 20.74
N TRP A 323 13.83 6.40 20.31
CA TRP A 323 14.54 7.63 20.67
C TRP A 323 15.26 8.29 19.48
N GLY A 324 15.01 7.81 18.26
CA GLY A 324 15.56 8.39 17.05
C GLY A 324 14.87 9.68 16.63
N LYS A 325 15.09 10.10 15.38
CA LYS A 325 14.65 11.42 14.86
C LYS A 325 13.40 11.37 13.96
N MET A 326 12.80 10.20 13.78
CA MET A 326 11.63 9.99 12.94
C MET A 326 10.35 9.93 13.78
N PRO A 327 9.29 10.69 13.42
CA PRO A 327 8.08 10.76 14.24
C PRO A 327 7.30 9.43 14.24
N PHE A 328 6.72 9.07 15.38
CA PHE A 328 5.84 7.90 15.54
C PHE A 328 6.39 6.61 14.91
N THR A 329 7.68 6.32 15.12
CA THR A 329 8.35 5.16 14.54
C THR A 329 8.11 3.94 15.42
N ASP A 330 7.63 2.85 14.81
CA ASP A 330 7.25 1.63 15.54
C ASP A 330 8.15 0.42 15.26
N TYR A 331 9.19 0.58 14.44
CA TYR A 331 10.04 -0.53 14.00
C TYR A 331 11.42 -0.05 13.54
N PRO A 332 12.45 -0.93 13.56
CA PRO A 332 13.77 -0.63 13.00
C PRO A 332 13.92 -1.04 11.54
N ASN A 333 14.92 -0.47 10.86
CA ASN A 333 15.23 -0.79 9.45
C ASN A 333 16.35 -1.84 9.31
N TYR A 334 16.29 -2.90 10.13
CA TYR A 334 17.31 -3.97 10.15
C TYR A 334 17.39 -4.72 8.81
N MET A 335 18.60 -5.10 8.40
CA MET A 335 18.84 -5.79 7.13
C MET A 335 19.46 -7.19 7.28
N GLY A 336 19.75 -7.65 8.51
CA GLY A 336 20.49 -8.89 8.77
C GLY A 336 22.00 -8.66 8.73
N ILE A 337 22.72 -8.97 9.80
CA ILE A 337 24.17 -8.74 9.87
C ILE A 337 24.90 -9.62 8.84
N LEU A 338 24.49 -10.88 8.68
CA LEU A 338 25.11 -11.79 7.71
C LEU A 338 24.76 -11.41 6.28
N VAL A 339 23.53 -10.95 6.05
CA VAL A 339 23.09 -10.45 4.74
C VAL A 339 23.92 -9.22 4.34
N LEU A 340 24.12 -8.26 5.26
CA LEU A 340 24.96 -7.09 5.05
C LEU A 340 26.43 -7.45 4.78
N LEU A 341 27.02 -8.33 5.60
CA LEU A 341 28.41 -8.74 5.41
C LEU A 341 28.62 -9.46 4.07
N LEU A 342 27.70 -10.35 3.68
CA LEU A 342 27.76 -11.02 2.38
C LEU A 342 27.55 -10.04 1.23
N ALA A 343 26.64 -9.06 1.38
CA ALA A 343 26.46 -8.00 0.39
C ALA A 343 27.75 -7.21 0.16
N LEU A 344 28.47 -6.85 1.23
CA LEU A 344 29.77 -6.20 1.16
C LEU A 344 30.84 -7.10 0.52
N LEU A 345 30.90 -8.38 0.88
CA LEU A 345 31.85 -9.34 0.33
C LEU A 345 31.71 -9.52 -1.19
N SER A 346 30.49 -9.41 -1.73
CA SER A 346 30.24 -9.51 -3.17
C SER A 346 31.06 -8.50 -3.99
N VAL A 347 31.40 -7.36 -3.39
CA VAL A 347 32.16 -6.27 -4.02
C VAL A 347 33.66 -6.57 -4.06
N PHE A 348 34.17 -7.17 -2.98
CA PHE A 348 35.59 -7.40 -2.78
C PHE A 348 36.09 -8.69 -3.42
N ILE A 349 35.27 -9.75 -3.46
CA ILE A 349 35.69 -11.05 -4.01
C ILE A 349 35.73 -11.01 -5.55
N LYS A 350 34.65 -10.54 -6.19
CA LYS A 350 34.54 -10.55 -7.64
C LYS A 350 33.93 -9.26 -8.17
N LYS A 351 34.76 -8.45 -8.81
CA LYS A 351 34.35 -7.17 -9.42
C LYS A 351 33.49 -7.40 -10.66
N ARG A 352 32.17 -7.48 -10.47
CA ARG A 352 31.19 -7.50 -11.57
C ARG A 352 30.60 -6.12 -11.78
N LYS A 353 30.36 -5.76 -13.04
CA LYS A 353 29.63 -4.53 -13.38
C LYS A 353 28.22 -4.50 -12.76
N ILE A 354 27.56 -5.66 -12.67
CA ILE A 354 26.21 -5.74 -12.07
C ILE A 354 26.24 -5.52 -10.55
N THR A 355 27.30 -5.95 -9.87
CA THR A 355 27.52 -5.68 -8.45
C THR A 355 27.68 -4.17 -8.21
N ILE A 356 28.47 -3.49 -9.06
CA ILE A 356 28.62 -2.01 -9.01
C ILE A 356 27.28 -1.30 -9.23
N PHE A 357 26.47 -1.77 -10.19
CA PHE A 357 25.13 -1.25 -10.41
C PHE A 357 24.26 -1.32 -9.15
N PHE A 358 24.17 -2.49 -8.51
CA PHE A 358 23.34 -2.66 -7.31
C PHE A 358 23.82 -1.85 -6.10
N ILE A 359 25.14 -1.72 -5.91
CA ILE A 359 25.69 -0.83 -4.86
C ILE A 359 25.30 0.61 -5.16
N THR A 360 25.46 1.05 -6.41
CA THR A 360 25.19 2.44 -6.81
C THR A 360 23.71 2.78 -6.62
N VAL A 361 22.80 1.94 -7.11
CA VAL A 361 21.37 2.17 -6.97
C VAL A 361 20.91 2.01 -5.51
N GLY A 362 21.46 1.05 -4.78
CA GLY A 362 21.18 0.89 -3.34
C GLY A 362 21.62 2.10 -2.53
N ALA A 363 22.81 2.66 -2.82
CA ALA A 363 23.32 3.88 -2.22
C ALA A 363 22.49 5.10 -2.59
N LEU A 364 22.11 5.26 -3.87
CA LEU A 364 21.20 6.34 -4.30
C LEU A 364 19.85 6.26 -3.59
N GLY A 365 19.27 5.06 -3.45
CA GLY A 365 18.06 4.83 -2.67
C GLY A 365 18.23 5.32 -1.23
N LEU A 366 19.33 4.96 -0.57
CA LEU A 366 19.63 5.41 0.80
C LEU A 366 19.78 6.94 0.90
N LEU A 367 20.50 7.56 -0.05
CA LEU A 367 20.68 9.01 -0.10
C LEU A 367 19.37 9.77 -0.34
N VAL A 368 18.45 9.21 -1.14
CA VAL A 368 17.09 9.77 -1.30
C VAL A 368 16.27 9.56 -0.02
N ALA A 369 16.43 8.43 0.67
CA ALA A 369 15.72 8.15 1.93
C ALA A 369 16.05 9.16 3.03
N PHE A 370 17.25 9.78 2.98
CA PHE A 370 17.64 10.85 3.89
C PHE A 370 16.75 12.10 3.82
N GLY A 371 15.94 12.25 2.76
CA GLY A 371 14.90 13.27 2.70
C GLY A 371 15.45 14.68 2.93
N LYS A 372 14.95 15.38 3.95
CA LYS A 372 15.42 16.75 4.28
C LYS A 372 16.88 16.82 4.77
N TYR A 373 17.49 15.70 5.14
CA TYR A 373 18.88 15.65 5.62
C TYR A 373 19.91 15.55 4.48
N PHE A 374 19.48 15.42 3.22
CA PHE A 374 20.37 15.34 2.06
C PHE A 374 19.75 15.98 0.81
N PHE A 375 20.55 16.60 -0.05
CA PHE A 375 20.02 17.40 -1.17
C PHE A 375 19.30 16.58 -2.25
N LEU A 376 19.59 15.28 -2.37
CA LEU A 376 19.12 14.45 -3.49
C LEU A 376 17.59 14.30 -3.50
N TYR A 377 16.94 14.18 -2.33
CA TYR A 377 15.48 14.15 -2.27
C TYR A 377 14.88 15.48 -2.76
N LYS A 378 15.47 16.62 -2.37
CA LYS A 378 15.03 17.95 -2.84
C LYS A 378 15.20 18.11 -4.35
N LEU A 379 16.28 17.57 -4.92
CA LEU A 379 16.47 17.55 -6.38
C LEU A 379 15.35 16.75 -7.06
N PHE A 380 15.08 15.53 -6.58
CA PHE A 380 14.04 14.68 -7.17
C PHE A 380 12.64 15.28 -6.99
N TYR A 381 12.35 15.88 -5.83
CA TYR A 381 11.11 16.59 -5.56
C TYR A 381 10.85 17.74 -6.54
N LYS A 382 11.90 18.41 -7.01
CA LYS A 382 11.77 19.53 -7.97
C LYS A 382 11.75 19.09 -9.43
N VAL A 383 12.58 18.10 -9.79
CA VAL A 383 12.87 17.77 -11.19
C VAL A 383 12.06 16.58 -11.70
N LEU A 384 11.84 15.55 -10.87
CA LEU A 384 11.20 14.33 -11.35
C LEU A 384 9.68 14.48 -11.44
N PRO A 385 9.05 14.07 -12.56
CA PRO A 385 7.62 14.21 -12.75
C PRO A 385 6.86 13.40 -11.70
N TYR A 386 5.83 14.02 -11.12
CA TYR A 386 4.97 13.49 -10.06
C TYR A 386 5.66 13.13 -8.73
N PHE A 387 7.00 13.23 -8.62
CA PHE A 387 7.71 12.89 -7.40
C PHE A 387 7.33 13.83 -6.24
N ASN A 388 6.97 15.08 -6.55
CA ASN A 388 6.44 16.03 -5.57
C ASN A 388 5.12 15.60 -4.91
N LYS A 389 4.39 14.64 -5.50
CA LYS A 389 3.15 14.09 -4.92
C LYS A 389 3.43 13.02 -3.86
N PHE A 390 4.67 12.56 -3.71
CA PHE A 390 5.07 11.53 -2.76
C PHE A 390 5.49 12.12 -1.41
N ARG A 391 5.37 11.31 -0.36
CA ARG A 391 5.72 11.66 1.03
C ARG A 391 6.46 10.50 1.68
N VAL A 392 7.07 10.71 2.85
CA VAL A 392 7.81 9.65 3.59
C VAL A 392 9.01 9.17 2.76
N PRO A 393 10.11 9.96 2.69
CA PRO A 393 11.31 9.61 1.94
C PRO A 393 11.84 8.22 2.30
N ALA A 394 11.74 7.80 3.56
CA ALA A 394 12.16 6.49 4.04
C ALA A 394 11.58 5.30 3.25
N MET A 395 10.44 5.45 2.57
CA MET A 395 9.84 4.40 1.74
C MET A 395 10.76 3.88 0.62
N ILE A 396 11.69 4.69 0.13
CA ILE A 396 12.61 4.25 -0.93
C ILE A 396 13.67 3.25 -0.43
N LEU A 397 13.84 3.09 0.90
CA LEU A 397 14.73 2.09 1.49
C LEU A 397 14.43 0.67 1.03
N ILE A 398 13.21 0.39 0.57
CA ILE A 398 12.88 -0.91 -0.02
C ILE A 398 13.76 -1.25 -1.23
N VAL A 399 14.17 -0.24 -2.01
CA VAL A 399 15.11 -0.42 -3.13
C VAL A 399 16.49 -0.77 -2.58
N THR A 400 16.97 -0.04 -1.57
CA THR A 400 18.25 -0.33 -0.90
C THR A 400 18.29 -1.75 -0.35
N GLN A 401 17.24 -2.18 0.35
CA GLN A 401 17.15 -3.50 0.96
C GLN A 401 17.05 -4.63 -0.07
N PHE A 402 16.28 -4.42 -1.14
CA PHE A 402 16.27 -5.34 -2.27
C PHE A 402 17.68 -5.49 -2.88
N CYS A 403 18.37 -4.37 -3.12
CA CYS A 403 19.74 -4.38 -3.62
C CYS A 403 20.68 -5.13 -2.67
N THR A 404 20.57 -4.91 -1.36
CA THR A 404 21.34 -5.62 -0.33
C THR A 404 21.10 -7.13 -0.40
N ALA A 405 19.85 -7.59 -0.50
CA ALA A 405 19.53 -9.02 -0.61
C ALA A 405 20.09 -9.67 -1.90
N VAL A 406 20.01 -8.97 -3.03
CA VAL A 406 20.62 -9.41 -4.30
C VAL A 406 22.14 -9.52 -4.18
N LEU A 407 22.79 -8.49 -3.62
CA LEU A 407 24.23 -8.48 -3.37
C LEU A 407 24.65 -9.59 -2.40
N ALA A 408 23.86 -9.88 -1.37
CA ALA A 408 24.12 -10.96 -0.44
C ALA A 408 24.07 -12.34 -1.14
N GLY A 409 23.14 -12.53 -2.08
CA GLY A 409 23.11 -13.70 -2.96
C GLY A 409 24.39 -13.86 -3.80
N PHE A 410 24.85 -12.76 -4.42
CA PHE A 410 26.16 -12.75 -5.10
C PHE A 410 27.31 -13.08 -4.15
N GLY A 411 27.34 -12.45 -2.97
CA GLY A 411 28.37 -12.63 -1.97
C GLY A 411 28.50 -14.07 -1.49
N LEU A 412 27.38 -14.75 -1.23
CA LEU A 412 27.41 -16.17 -0.87
C LEU A 412 27.89 -17.05 -2.03
N ASN A 413 27.45 -16.78 -3.26
CA ASN A 413 27.92 -17.53 -4.43
C ASN A 413 29.44 -17.39 -4.60
N ASP A 414 29.94 -16.17 -4.47
CA ASP A 414 31.35 -15.82 -4.61
C ASP A 414 32.20 -16.42 -3.52
N LEU A 415 31.73 -16.34 -2.28
CA LEU A 415 32.42 -16.92 -1.13
C LEU A 415 32.58 -18.44 -1.29
N ILE A 416 31.56 -19.15 -1.75
CA ILE A 416 31.62 -20.60 -1.97
C ILE A 416 32.61 -20.94 -3.09
N GLU A 417 32.57 -20.22 -4.21
CA GLU A 417 33.50 -20.43 -5.32
C GLU A 417 34.94 -20.11 -4.91
N PHE A 418 35.15 -18.98 -4.22
CA PHE A 418 36.44 -18.56 -3.71
C PHE A 418 37.02 -19.59 -2.75
N MET A 419 36.29 -19.97 -1.68
CA MET A 419 36.75 -20.92 -0.66
C MET A 419 37.07 -22.31 -1.26
N GLY A 420 36.31 -22.73 -2.28
CA GLY A 420 36.58 -23.98 -3.00
C GLY A 420 37.84 -23.96 -3.87
N SER A 421 38.26 -22.77 -4.32
CA SER A 421 39.41 -22.58 -5.22
C SER A 421 40.75 -22.29 -4.52
N LEU A 422 40.76 -22.14 -3.20
CA LEU A 422 41.97 -21.75 -2.45
C LEU A 422 43.06 -22.84 -2.49
N ASP A 423 44.28 -22.43 -2.82
CA ASP A 423 45.50 -23.23 -2.59
C ASP A 423 45.88 -23.28 -1.09
N ASN A 424 46.90 -24.06 -0.73
CA ASN A 424 47.29 -24.24 0.66
C ASN A 424 47.86 -22.95 1.31
N SER A 425 48.54 -22.11 0.54
CA SER A 425 49.11 -20.84 1.03
C SER A 425 48.00 -19.83 1.37
N ALA A 426 47.07 -19.65 0.44
CA ALA A 426 45.90 -18.81 0.60
C ALA A 426 45.01 -19.31 1.74
N LYS A 427 44.80 -20.63 1.89
CA LYS A 427 44.08 -21.21 3.04
C LYS A 427 44.72 -20.79 4.37
N LYS A 428 46.05 -20.80 4.49
CA LYS A 428 46.75 -20.37 5.71
C LYS A 428 46.49 -18.89 6.01
N LYS A 429 46.55 -18.02 4.99
CA LYS A 429 46.23 -16.58 5.11
C LYS A 429 44.79 -16.34 5.55
N ILE A 430 43.82 -16.98 4.89
CA ILE A 430 42.39 -16.84 5.22
C ILE A 430 42.08 -17.37 6.62
N LYS A 431 42.68 -18.51 7.03
CA LYS A 431 42.58 -19.00 8.41
C LYS A 431 43.05 -17.96 9.43
N LYS A 432 44.18 -17.29 9.18
CA LYS A 432 44.68 -16.22 10.06
C LYS A 432 43.70 -15.04 10.12
N ILE A 433 43.14 -14.62 8.99
CA ILE A 433 42.12 -13.55 8.95
C ILE A 433 40.89 -13.94 9.77
N ILE A 434 40.40 -15.17 9.63
CA ILE A 434 39.26 -15.68 10.40
C ILE A 434 39.58 -15.67 11.91
N LEU A 435 40.77 -16.14 12.32
CA LEU A 435 41.18 -16.14 13.72
C LEU A 435 41.33 -14.72 14.29
N VAL A 436 41.86 -13.77 13.52
CA VAL A 436 41.91 -12.35 13.91
C VAL A 436 40.49 -11.79 14.06
N GLY A 437 39.59 -12.08 13.12
CA GLY A 437 38.19 -11.67 13.22
C GLY A 437 37.49 -12.23 14.47
N LEU A 438 37.72 -13.51 14.78
CA LEU A 438 37.24 -14.12 16.02
C LEU A 438 37.85 -13.46 17.27
N GLY A 439 39.15 -13.18 17.26
CA GLY A 439 39.83 -12.46 18.34
C GLY A 439 39.24 -11.08 18.59
N VAL A 440 38.96 -10.30 17.54
CA VAL A 440 38.29 -9.00 17.64
C VAL A 440 36.89 -9.13 18.25
N LEU A 441 36.12 -10.15 17.86
CA LEU A 441 34.81 -10.41 18.45
C LEU A 441 34.90 -10.81 19.92
N VAL A 442 35.92 -11.58 20.32
CA VAL A 442 36.17 -11.93 21.72
C VAL A 442 36.53 -10.70 22.54
N VAL A 443 37.42 -9.84 22.05
CA VAL A 443 37.77 -8.57 22.71
C VAL A 443 36.52 -7.69 22.87
N PHE A 444 35.70 -7.59 21.82
CA PHE A 444 34.45 -6.83 21.88
C PHE A 444 33.44 -7.45 22.86
N ALA A 445 33.31 -8.78 22.89
CA ALA A 445 32.47 -9.49 23.84
C ALA A 445 32.92 -9.27 25.29
N VAL A 446 34.23 -9.37 25.56
CA VAL A 446 34.83 -9.09 26.88
C VAL A 446 34.59 -7.63 27.27
N TYR A 447 34.74 -6.69 26.34
CA TYR A 447 34.41 -5.28 26.59
C TYR A 447 32.94 -5.11 27.00
N LEU A 448 32.00 -5.72 26.29
CA LEU A 448 30.58 -5.64 26.63
C LEU A 448 30.27 -6.26 28.01
N LEU A 449 30.97 -7.34 28.40
CA LEU A 449 30.80 -7.96 29.72
C LEU A 449 31.37 -7.09 30.85
N LEU A 450 32.60 -6.61 30.70
CA LEU A 450 33.32 -5.88 31.77
C LEU A 450 32.87 -4.43 31.91
N PHE A 451 32.47 -3.78 30.80
CA PHE A 451 32.15 -2.34 30.78
C PHE A 451 30.67 -2.07 30.49
N LYS A 452 29.77 -2.99 30.89
CA LYS A 452 28.33 -2.88 30.65
C LYS A 452 27.74 -1.56 31.14
N ASP A 453 28.02 -1.17 32.38
CA ASP A 453 27.45 0.05 32.98
C ASP A 453 28.07 1.32 32.40
N SER A 454 29.37 1.31 32.08
CA SER A 454 30.03 2.40 31.36
C SER A 454 29.44 2.57 29.96
N PHE A 455 29.22 1.47 29.23
CA PHE A 455 28.61 1.49 27.91
C PHE A 455 27.18 2.06 27.95
N LYS A 456 26.39 1.65 28.94
CA LYS A 456 25.06 2.22 29.20
C LYS A 456 25.14 3.71 29.47
N THR A 457 26.05 4.13 30.34
CA THR A 457 26.22 5.54 30.73
C THR A 457 26.59 6.38 29.50
N ILE A 458 27.56 5.95 28.70
CA ILE A 458 27.97 6.62 27.46
C ILE A 458 26.79 6.72 26.47
N MET A 459 26.02 5.64 26.31
CA MET A 459 24.89 5.61 25.40
C MET A 459 23.82 6.64 25.77
N PHE A 460 23.52 6.84 27.06
CA PHE A 460 22.46 7.74 27.51
C PHE A 460 22.96 9.11 28.02
N ALA A 461 24.27 9.36 28.05
CA ALA A 461 24.86 10.60 28.57
C ALA A 461 24.40 11.89 27.86
N LYS A 462 23.94 11.81 26.60
CA LYS A 462 23.59 12.97 25.76
C LYS A 462 22.14 12.99 25.28
N TYR A 463 21.27 12.10 25.78
CA TYR A 463 19.90 12.02 25.28
C TYR A 463 18.92 12.71 26.23
N PRO A 464 18.15 13.71 25.73
CA PRO A 464 17.15 14.39 26.56
C PRO A 464 16.03 13.41 26.94
N ALA A 465 15.69 13.39 28.22
CA ALA A 465 14.52 12.71 28.72
C ALA A 465 13.25 13.29 28.07
N ASN A 466 12.23 12.46 27.85
CA ASN A 466 10.92 12.99 27.48
C ASN A 466 10.44 13.91 28.62
N PRO A 467 10.16 15.20 28.36
CA PRO A 467 9.75 16.14 29.41
C PRO A 467 8.48 15.71 30.16
N GLN A 468 7.65 14.86 29.53
CA GLN A 468 6.39 14.36 30.10
C GLN A 468 6.59 13.17 31.05
N TRP A 469 7.80 12.63 31.16
CA TRP A 469 8.08 11.46 31.98
C TRP A 469 8.76 11.85 33.28
N ASN A 470 8.30 11.25 34.37
CA ASN A 470 9.00 11.37 35.64
C ASN A 470 10.33 10.59 35.62
N PHE A 471 11.20 10.87 36.59
CA PHE A 471 12.53 10.27 36.67
C PHE A 471 12.53 8.73 36.66
N GLN A 472 11.54 8.10 37.32
CA GLN A 472 11.42 6.65 37.36
C GLN A 472 11.05 6.06 36.00
N GLN A 473 10.10 6.66 35.30
CA GLN A 473 9.71 6.27 33.94
C GLN A 473 10.89 6.39 32.97
N VAL A 474 11.65 7.49 33.05
CA VAL A 474 12.86 7.69 32.22
C VAL A 474 13.89 6.59 32.49
N ARG A 475 14.19 6.29 33.76
CA ARG A 475 15.13 5.20 34.12
C ARG A 475 14.64 3.85 33.63
N TYR A 476 13.37 3.52 33.82
CA TYR A 476 12.78 2.26 33.39
C TYR A 476 12.89 2.10 31.86
N VAL A 477 12.48 3.11 31.10
CA VAL A 477 12.55 3.07 29.65
C VAL A 477 14.00 3.00 29.17
N ASN A 478 14.93 3.77 29.75
CA ASN A 478 16.36 3.70 29.40
C ASN A 478 16.98 2.33 29.72
N ASN A 479 16.55 1.66 30.79
CA ASN A 479 16.96 0.28 31.07
C ASN A 479 16.45 -0.70 30.01
N LEU A 480 15.16 -0.60 29.62
CA LEU A 480 14.59 -1.43 28.55
C LEU A 480 15.35 -1.23 27.23
N ARG A 481 15.53 0.03 26.86
CA ARG A 481 16.31 0.48 25.70
C ARG A 481 17.70 -0.14 25.67
N PHE A 482 18.45 -0.01 26.78
CA PHE A 482 19.79 -0.59 26.90
C PHE A 482 19.78 -2.12 26.76
N ASN A 483 18.88 -2.80 27.47
CA ASN A 483 18.81 -4.25 27.46
C ASN A 483 18.55 -4.79 26.05
N MET A 484 17.71 -4.10 25.27
CA MET A 484 17.45 -4.46 23.87
C MET A 484 18.72 -4.30 23.02
N VAL A 485 19.41 -3.16 23.10
CA VAL A 485 20.66 -2.93 22.34
C VAL A 485 21.74 -3.94 22.73
N TYR A 486 21.93 -4.15 24.03
CA TYR A 486 22.90 -5.08 24.58
C TYR A 486 22.66 -6.51 24.10
N ARG A 487 21.42 -6.99 24.18
CA ARG A 487 21.02 -8.30 23.66
C ARG A 487 21.28 -8.42 22.16
N ASP A 488 20.94 -7.39 21.39
CA ASP A 488 21.09 -7.41 19.94
C ASP A 488 22.57 -7.42 19.51
N PHE A 489 23.49 -6.85 20.30
CA PHE A 489 24.94 -7.04 20.10
C PHE A 489 25.41 -8.48 20.35
N TRP A 490 24.85 -9.17 21.35
CA TRP A 490 25.17 -10.58 21.58
C TRP A 490 24.69 -11.48 20.44
N PHE A 491 23.50 -11.22 19.89
CA PHE A 491 23.04 -11.91 18.68
C PHE A 491 23.98 -11.64 17.49
N MET A 492 24.41 -10.39 17.30
CA MET A 492 25.39 -10.04 16.26
C MET A 492 26.70 -10.84 16.44
N ILE A 493 27.26 -10.88 17.66
CA ILE A 493 28.47 -11.66 17.97
C ILE A 493 28.24 -13.15 17.69
N LEU A 494 27.11 -13.70 18.13
CA LEU A 494 26.75 -15.12 17.93
C LEU A 494 26.70 -15.48 16.44
N PHE A 495 25.99 -14.70 15.63
CA PHE A 495 25.82 -15.01 14.21
C PHE A 495 27.12 -14.82 13.42
N VAL A 496 27.86 -13.75 13.69
CA VAL A 496 29.13 -13.47 13.00
C VAL A 496 30.18 -14.52 13.40
N SER A 497 30.36 -14.80 14.69
CA SER A 497 31.31 -15.83 15.16
C SER A 497 30.95 -17.22 14.65
N GLY A 498 29.66 -17.59 14.65
CA GLY A 498 29.20 -18.85 14.08
C GLY A 498 29.55 -19.00 12.59
N SER A 499 29.38 -17.93 11.81
CA SER A 499 29.75 -17.93 10.38
C SER A 499 31.27 -18.03 10.15
N LEU A 500 32.07 -17.39 11.00
CA LEU A 500 33.54 -17.42 10.96
C LEU A 500 34.08 -18.79 11.37
N ILE A 501 33.58 -19.37 12.47
CA ILE A 501 33.93 -20.73 12.92
C ILE A 501 33.62 -21.73 11.83
N LEU A 502 32.44 -21.66 11.21
CA LEU A 502 32.07 -22.57 10.14
C LEU A 502 32.97 -22.39 8.90
N SER A 503 33.33 -21.15 8.57
CA SER A 503 34.30 -20.86 7.51
C SER A 503 35.66 -21.49 7.82
N TYR A 504 36.10 -21.47 9.08
CA TYR A 504 37.33 -22.14 9.52
C TYR A 504 37.24 -23.67 9.40
N LEU A 505 36.12 -24.27 9.83
CA LEU A 505 35.88 -25.72 9.73
C LEU A 505 35.82 -26.20 8.27
N LEU A 506 35.27 -25.39 7.37
CA LEU A 506 35.32 -25.63 5.92
C LEU A 506 36.77 -25.68 5.41
N LEU A 507 37.64 -24.77 5.85
CA LEU A 507 39.06 -24.77 5.50
C LEU A 507 39.86 -25.92 6.12
N LEU A 508 39.33 -26.54 7.19
CA LEU A 508 39.83 -27.79 7.76
C LEU A 508 39.26 -29.04 7.09
N LYS A 509 38.43 -28.89 6.05
CA LYS A 509 37.70 -29.98 5.37
C LYS A 509 36.80 -30.79 6.31
N ARG A 510 36.38 -30.24 7.45
CA ARG A 510 35.44 -30.87 8.40
C ARG A 510 33.98 -30.69 7.96
N VAL A 511 33.71 -29.73 7.07
CA VAL A 511 32.38 -29.41 6.55
C VAL A 511 32.47 -29.27 5.03
N SER A 512 31.46 -29.76 4.29
CA SER A 512 31.40 -29.60 2.82
C SER A 512 30.93 -28.20 2.42
N LEU A 513 31.26 -27.75 1.20
CA LEU A 513 30.79 -26.46 0.67
C LEU A 513 29.26 -26.33 0.66
N LYS A 514 28.55 -27.43 0.37
CA LYS A 514 27.08 -27.46 0.38
C LYS A 514 26.53 -27.30 1.80
N ALA A 515 27.09 -28.03 2.76
CA ALA A 515 26.70 -27.92 4.17
C ALA A 515 27.01 -26.52 4.74
N PHE A 516 28.17 -25.95 4.39
CA PHE A 516 28.52 -24.57 4.71
C PHE A 516 27.46 -23.59 4.19
N ALA A 517 27.14 -23.66 2.90
CA ALA A 517 26.16 -22.78 2.28
C ALA A 517 24.77 -22.90 2.93
N LEU A 518 24.30 -24.12 3.17
CA LEU A 518 23.00 -24.36 3.81
C LEU A 518 22.96 -23.81 5.24
N PHE A 519 24.04 -23.98 6.01
CA PHE A 519 24.12 -23.41 7.35
C PHE A 519 24.08 -21.88 7.32
N ILE A 520 24.79 -21.23 6.40
CA ILE A 520 24.73 -19.76 6.22
C ILE A 520 23.29 -19.30 5.97
N VAL A 521 22.51 -20.04 5.17
CA VAL A 521 21.08 -19.77 4.97
C VAL A 521 20.31 -19.89 6.28
N VAL A 522 20.51 -20.97 7.04
CA VAL A 522 19.80 -21.22 8.31
C VAL A 522 20.14 -20.16 9.37
N ILE A 523 21.42 -19.82 9.56
CA ILE A 523 21.81 -18.83 10.58
C ILE A 523 21.31 -17.43 10.21
N SER A 524 21.29 -17.09 8.92
CA SER A 524 20.75 -15.80 8.45
C SER A 524 19.22 -15.74 8.55
N PHE A 525 18.54 -16.89 8.38
CA PHE A 525 17.11 -16.99 8.69
C PHE A 525 16.85 -16.66 10.16
N PHE A 526 17.57 -17.27 11.09
CA PHE A 526 17.40 -16.99 12.53
C PHE A 526 17.73 -15.55 12.90
N ASP A 527 18.72 -14.94 12.23
CA ASP A 527 19.08 -13.54 12.40
C ASP A 527 17.92 -12.59 12.06
N LEU A 528 17.34 -12.74 10.86
CA LEU A 528 16.17 -11.95 10.45
C LEU A 528 14.92 -12.30 11.27
N TYR A 529 14.67 -13.59 11.49
CA TYR A 529 13.54 -14.09 12.29
C TYR A 529 13.50 -13.51 13.70
N ASN A 530 14.65 -13.34 14.36
CA ASN A 530 14.72 -12.74 15.69
C ASN A 530 14.18 -11.30 15.73
N VAL A 531 14.26 -10.57 14.62
CA VAL A 531 13.66 -9.24 14.48
C VAL A 531 12.19 -9.35 14.06
N ASP A 532 11.89 -10.18 13.06
CA ASP A 532 10.53 -10.35 12.55
C ASP A 532 9.57 -10.88 13.61
N ALA A 533 9.99 -11.83 14.46
CA ALA A 533 9.18 -12.34 15.56
C ALA A 533 8.85 -11.27 16.62
N ARG A 534 9.67 -10.21 16.73
CA ARG A 534 9.36 -9.05 17.59
C ARG A 534 8.37 -8.08 16.93
N ILE A 535 8.33 -8.04 15.59
CA ILE A 535 7.42 -7.22 14.80
C ILE A 535 6.06 -7.90 14.66
N ILE A 536 6.04 -9.18 14.30
CA ILE A 536 4.86 -10.00 14.09
C ILE A 536 4.26 -10.33 15.46
N LYS A 537 3.38 -9.44 15.93
CA LYS A 537 2.56 -9.63 17.13
C LYS A 537 1.08 -9.64 16.74
N PRO A 538 0.60 -10.72 16.08
CA PRO A 538 -0.81 -10.92 15.86
C PRO A 538 -1.50 -10.92 17.22
N ARG A 539 -2.69 -10.35 17.26
CA ARG A 539 -3.58 -10.61 18.40
C ARG A 539 -4.64 -11.55 17.89
N VAL A 540 -5.08 -12.47 18.76
CA VAL A 540 -6.42 -13.02 18.59
C VAL A 540 -7.30 -11.79 18.66
N SER A 541 -7.74 -11.31 17.51
CA SER A 541 -8.68 -10.22 17.49
C SER A 541 -9.84 -10.71 18.34
N PRO A 542 -10.26 -10.00 19.42
CA PRO A 542 -11.69 -9.99 19.67
C PRO A 542 -12.21 -9.52 18.33
N LYS A 543 -12.76 -10.44 17.53
CA LYS A 543 -13.33 -10.08 16.26
C LYS A 543 -14.36 -9.03 16.67
N VAL A 544 -14.05 -7.75 16.51
CA VAL A 544 -15.06 -6.79 16.11
C VAL A 544 -15.45 -7.34 14.76
N ASN A 545 -16.29 -8.37 14.81
CA ASN A 545 -16.81 -9.03 13.65
C ASN A 545 -17.67 -7.92 13.09
N VAL A 546 -17.11 -7.13 12.18
CA VAL A 546 -17.79 -5.92 11.69
C VAL A 546 -19.17 -6.32 11.15
N LYS A 547 -19.30 -7.57 10.68
CA LYS A 547 -20.56 -8.20 10.28
C LYS A 547 -21.58 -8.36 11.43
N ASN A 548 -21.12 -8.62 12.65
CA ASN A 548 -21.94 -8.81 13.87
C ASN A 548 -21.70 -7.70 14.91
N LEU A 549 -21.28 -6.52 14.48
CA LEU A 549 -21.04 -5.40 15.38
C LEU A 549 -22.38 -4.97 16.02
N ARG A 550 -22.41 -4.89 17.34
CA ARG A 550 -23.56 -4.42 18.12
C ARG A 550 -23.25 -3.06 18.71
N ASP A 551 -23.98 -2.03 18.31
CA ASP A 551 -23.83 -0.67 18.81
C ASP A 551 -25.22 -0.09 19.09
N PRO A 552 -25.63 0.00 20.37
CA PRO A 552 -26.98 0.42 20.73
C PRO A 552 -27.37 1.81 20.25
N ALA A 553 -26.42 2.75 20.16
CA ALA A 553 -26.69 4.08 19.60
C ALA A 553 -26.95 3.99 18.10
N CYS A 554 -26.16 3.22 17.37
CA CYS A 554 -26.38 2.98 15.94
C CYS A 554 -27.67 2.21 15.68
N GLU A 555 -27.98 1.17 16.46
CA GLU A 555 -29.19 0.36 16.33
C GLU A 555 -30.45 1.21 16.59
N PHE A 556 -30.42 2.10 17.59
CA PHE A 556 -31.51 3.05 17.84
C PHE A 556 -31.73 4.00 16.67
N MET A 557 -30.67 4.60 16.12
CA MET A 557 -30.85 5.50 14.97
C MET A 557 -31.23 4.75 13.70
N ALA A 558 -30.71 3.54 13.50
CA ALA A 558 -30.99 2.74 12.30
C ALA A 558 -32.40 2.14 12.26
N SER A 559 -33.17 2.19 13.36
CA SER A 559 -34.59 1.80 13.36
C SER A 559 -35.52 2.87 12.76
N ASP A 560 -35.03 4.10 12.61
CA ASP A 560 -35.73 5.20 11.94
C ASP A 560 -35.71 4.96 10.42
N SER A 561 -36.91 4.85 9.83
CA SER A 561 -37.08 4.47 8.42
C SER A 561 -36.85 5.62 7.44
N GLU A 562 -36.73 6.86 7.93
CA GLU A 562 -36.51 8.01 7.07
C GLU A 562 -35.10 8.06 6.50
N VAL A 563 -34.95 8.81 5.41
CA VAL A 563 -33.66 9.08 4.79
C VAL A 563 -33.05 10.33 5.45
N PHE A 564 -32.13 10.13 6.39
CA PHE A 564 -31.45 11.21 7.12
C PHE A 564 -29.91 11.08 7.16
N ARG A 565 -29.23 12.07 7.76
CA ARG A 565 -27.82 11.98 8.18
C ARG A 565 -27.65 12.21 9.67
N ILE A 566 -26.54 11.70 10.18
CA ILE A 566 -26.07 11.93 11.54
C ILE A 566 -24.92 12.95 11.56
N PHE A 567 -24.80 13.66 12.67
CA PHE A 567 -23.67 14.53 13.00
C PHE A 567 -22.97 14.04 14.28
N PRO A 568 -21.98 13.14 14.16
CA PRO A 568 -21.12 12.78 15.28
C PRO A 568 -20.15 13.93 15.58
N VAL A 569 -20.06 14.39 16.82
CA VAL A 569 -19.21 15.53 17.21
C VAL A 569 -17.94 15.10 17.97
N GLN A 570 -17.00 16.03 18.10
CA GLN A 570 -15.73 15.81 18.81
C GLN A 570 -14.96 14.60 18.26
N ASN A 571 -14.46 13.71 19.14
CA ASN A 571 -13.66 12.54 18.77
C ASN A 571 -14.44 11.51 17.93
N LEU A 572 -15.77 11.58 17.89
CA LEU A 572 -16.60 10.72 17.06
C LEU A 572 -16.65 11.18 15.59
N PHE A 573 -16.31 12.44 15.31
CA PHE A 573 -16.47 13.04 13.98
C PHE A 573 -15.71 12.26 12.89
N GLY A 574 -14.50 11.78 13.19
CA GLY A 574 -13.66 11.05 12.24
C GLY A 574 -14.01 9.57 12.08
N ASP A 575 -14.88 9.03 12.94
CA ASP A 575 -15.20 7.61 12.95
C ASP A 575 -16.09 7.21 11.77
N LYS A 576 -15.95 5.97 11.30
CA LYS A 576 -16.60 5.42 10.11
C LYS A 576 -17.45 4.19 10.39
N HIS A 577 -17.49 3.70 11.64
CA HIS A 577 -18.28 2.51 11.98
C HIS A 577 -19.78 2.72 11.74
N TRP A 578 -20.27 3.96 11.77
CA TRP A 578 -21.66 4.34 11.46
C TRP A 578 -22.18 3.72 10.16
N GLY A 579 -21.36 3.71 9.10
CA GLY A 579 -21.73 3.15 7.81
C GLY A 579 -21.97 1.64 7.83
N VAL A 580 -21.39 0.92 8.81
CA VAL A 580 -21.66 -0.51 9.02
C VAL A 580 -23.11 -0.74 9.44
N PHE A 581 -23.77 0.24 10.04
CA PHE A 581 -25.20 0.18 10.37
C PHE A 581 -26.10 0.81 9.31
N GLY A 582 -25.53 1.26 8.18
CA GLY A 582 -26.28 1.95 7.13
C GLY A 582 -26.50 3.44 7.39
N LEU A 583 -25.99 3.97 8.51
CA LEU A 583 -26.13 5.39 8.86
C LEU A 583 -25.22 6.26 8.00
N GLN A 584 -25.80 7.28 7.37
CA GLN A 584 -25.06 8.26 6.59
C GLN A 584 -24.56 9.39 7.51
N SER A 585 -23.29 9.75 7.42
CA SER A 585 -22.69 10.77 8.29
C SER A 585 -22.22 11.99 7.50
N ILE A 586 -22.37 13.17 8.09
CA ILE A 586 -21.64 14.37 7.65
C ILE A 586 -20.17 14.33 8.10
N GLY A 587 -19.87 13.51 9.13
CA GLY A 587 -18.52 13.23 9.57
C GLY A 587 -17.78 12.20 8.70
N GLY A 588 -16.55 11.91 9.10
CA GLY A 588 -15.72 10.82 8.59
C GLY A 588 -14.26 11.23 8.42
N TYR A 589 -13.45 10.26 7.99
CA TYR A 589 -12.06 10.48 7.60
C TYR A 589 -11.72 9.77 6.28
N HIS A 590 -11.20 10.52 5.31
CA HIS A 590 -10.63 9.97 4.08
C HIS A 590 -9.52 10.88 3.54
N PRO A 591 -8.34 10.35 3.20
CA PRO A 591 -7.19 11.15 2.77
C PRO A 591 -7.28 11.68 1.34
N ALA A 592 -8.33 11.30 0.61
CA ALA A 592 -8.67 11.81 -0.71
C ALA A 592 -10.13 12.31 -0.75
N LYS A 593 -10.62 12.95 0.33
CA LYS A 593 -11.94 13.58 0.35
C LYS A 593 -12.07 14.69 -0.70
N LEU A 594 -13.32 14.99 -1.09
CA LEU A 594 -13.64 16.06 -2.02
C LEU A 594 -13.21 17.42 -1.47
N LYS A 595 -12.57 18.23 -2.31
CA LYS A 595 -12.07 19.56 -1.96
C LYS A 595 -13.21 20.49 -1.55
N VAL A 596 -14.36 20.44 -2.23
CA VAL A 596 -15.54 21.25 -1.89
C VAL A 596 -16.03 21.01 -0.46
N TYR A 597 -15.92 19.76 0.03
CA TYR A 597 -16.31 19.42 1.39
C TYR A 597 -15.26 19.86 2.41
N GLN A 598 -13.97 19.69 2.09
CA GLN A 598 -12.88 20.23 2.91
C GLN A 598 -12.99 21.74 3.06
N ASP A 599 -13.22 22.44 1.95
CA ASP A 599 -13.39 23.87 1.90
C ASP A 599 -14.58 24.34 2.78
N LEU A 600 -15.70 23.61 2.78
CA LEU A 600 -16.81 23.85 3.71
C LEU A 600 -16.37 23.68 5.18
N MET A 601 -15.68 22.58 5.50
CA MET A 601 -15.21 22.31 6.86
C MET A 601 -14.27 23.41 7.38
N ASP A 602 -13.31 23.83 6.56
CA ASP A 602 -12.27 24.78 6.97
C ASP A 602 -12.79 26.22 7.06
N ASN A 603 -13.73 26.60 6.21
CA ASN A 603 -14.15 28.01 6.07
C ASN A 603 -15.53 28.31 6.66
N VAL A 604 -16.38 27.31 6.84
CA VAL A 604 -17.75 27.47 7.38
C VAL A 604 -17.93 26.65 8.65
N GLY A 605 -17.55 25.38 8.63
CA GLY A 605 -17.79 24.43 9.71
C GLY A 605 -19.26 24.02 9.83
N PHE A 606 -19.63 23.42 10.95
CA PHE A 606 -20.97 22.84 11.20
C PHE A 606 -21.65 23.47 12.42
N LYS A 607 -21.47 24.78 12.61
CA LYS A 607 -21.95 25.49 13.80
C LYS A 607 -23.35 26.10 13.64
N THR A 608 -23.77 26.39 12.41
CA THR A 608 -25.05 27.05 12.12
C THR A 608 -26.13 26.02 11.81
N MET A 609 -27.37 26.31 12.26
CA MET A 609 -28.50 25.40 12.02
C MET A 609 -28.81 25.26 10.53
N GLY A 610 -28.68 26.33 9.75
CA GLY A 610 -28.85 26.28 8.29
C GLY A 610 -27.96 25.24 7.61
N ILE A 611 -26.70 25.09 8.06
CA ILE A 611 -25.78 24.09 7.52
C ILE A 611 -26.22 22.67 7.90
N LEU A 612 -26.58 22.44 9.16
CA LEU A 612 -27.05 21.12 9.60
C LEU A 612 -28.35 20.72 8.88
N ARG A 613 -29.28 21.68 8.75
CA ARG A 613 -30.55 21.53 8.03
C ARG A 613 -30.33 21.22 6.55
N MET A 614 -29.54 22.00 5.82
CA MET A 614 -29.29 21.75 4.39
C MET A 614 -28.59 20.42 4.13
N LEU A 615 -27.79 19.93 5.08
CA LEU A 615 -27.12 18.62 5.02
C LEU A 615 -28.02 17.46 5.47
N ASN A 616 -29.31 17.72 5.76
CA ASN A 616 -30.29 16.73 6.19
C ASN A 616 -29.85 15.99 7.47
N VAL A 617 -29.24 16.73 8.41
CA VAL A 617 -28.90 16.19 9.74
C VAL A 617 -30.17 16.08 10.57
N LYS A 618 -30.53 14.86 10.97
CA LYS A 618 -31.64 14.60 11.90
C LYS A 618 -31.15 14.37 13.31
N TYR A 619 -30.05 13.62 13.48
CA TYR A 619 -29.48 13.30 14.79
C TYR A 619 -28.05 13.82 14.96
N LEU A 620 -27.78 14.43 16.10
CA LEU A 620 -26.45 14.77 16.59
C LEU A 620 -26.07 13.80 17.72
N ILE A 621 -24.84 13.29 17.69
CA ILE A 621 -24.33 12.34 18.68
C ILE A 621 -23.13 12.95 19.37
N SER A 622 -23.21 13.10 20.69
CA SER A 622 -22.19 13.76 21.49
C SER A 622 -21.80 12.94 22.72
N PRO A 623 -20.49 12.80 23.01
CA PRO A 623 -20.03 12.20 24.27
C PRO A 623 -20.22 13.16 25.47
N ALA A 624 -20.38 14.46 25.22
CA ALA A 624 -20.68 15.46 26.24
C ALA A 624 -22.14 15.91 26.12
N ARG A 625 -22.89 15.85 27.23
CA ARG A 625 -24.27 16.32 27.25
C ARG A 625 -24.32 17.85 27.16
N PHE A 626 -25.31 18.37 26.44
CA PHE A 626 -25.56 19.80 26.31
C PHE A 626 -27.07 20.08 26.23
N ARG A 627 -27.45 21.35 26.35
CA ARG A 627 -28.82 21.83 26.16
C ARG A 627 -28.79 22.97 25.14
N ASP A 628 -29.64 22.87 24.12
CA ASP A 628 -29.81 23.87 23.07
C ASP A 628 -31.28 23.88 22.64
N GLY A 629 -31.85 25.06 22.38
CA GLY A 629 -33.27 25.18 22.03
C GLY A 629 -33.68 24.45 20.74
N ASN A 630 -32.74 24.28 19.80
CA ASN A 630 -32.96 23.60 18.52
C ASN A 630 -32.83 22.08 18.60
N PHE A 631 -32.30 21.54 19.69
CA PHE A 631 -32.08 20.11 19.86
C PHE A 631 -32.93 19.53 20.98
N GLU A 632 -33.49 18.37 20.72
CA GLU A 632 -34.22 17.59 21.71
C GLU A 632 -33.42 16.33 22.04
N GLU A 633 -33.07 16.11 23.31
CA GLU A 633 -32.42 14.87 23.72
C GLU A 633 -33.43 13.73 23.67
N VAL A 634 -33.23 12.79 22.74
CA VAL A 634 -34.17 11.69 22.50
C VAL A 634 -33.74 10.38 23.14
N LYS A 635 -32.43 10.19 23.37
CA LYS A 635 -31.90 8.96 23.96
C LYS A 635 -30.51 9.17 24.56
N ILE A 636 -30.25 8.54 25.70
CA ILE A 636 -28.90 8.28 26.20
C ILE A 636 -28.55 6.83 25.88
N SER A 637 -27.38 6.60 25.30
CA SER A 637 -26.95 5.28 24.85
C SER A 637 -25.44 5.14 24.95
N ASN A 638 -24.89 4.05 24.41
CA ASN A 638 -23.45 3.83 24.28
C ASN A 638 -23.10 3.55 22.82
N THR A 639 -21.90 3.97 22.40
CA THR A 639 -21.36 3.72 21.05
C THR A 639 -19.87 3.38 21.11
N TYR A 640 -19.31 2.83 20.03
CA TYR A 640 -17.88 2.59 19.95
C TYR A 640 -17.06 3.86 19.69
N LEU A 641 -15.99 4.03 20.47
CA LEU A 641 -14.92 4.97 20.22
C LEU A 641 -13.58 4.30 20.53
N ASN A 642 -12.67 4.23 19.55
CA ASN A 642 -11.35 3.60 19.70
C ASN A 642 -11.41 2.16 20.27
N GLY A 643 -12.42 1.38 19.87
CA GLY A 643 -12.60 0.00 20.32
C GLY A 643 -13.19 -0.17 21.72
N LYS A 644 -13.62 0.91 22.38
CA LYS A 644 -14.32 0.87 23.66
C LYS A 644 -15.72 1.46 23.53
N MET A 645 -16.67 0.92 24.29
CA MET A 645 -17.99 1.52 24.42
C MET A 645 -17.90 2.76 25.31
N VAL A 646 -18.46 3.87 24.85
CA VAL A 646 -18.52 5.14 25.57
C VAL A 646 -19.96 5.65 25.61
N PRO A 647 -20.39 6.28 26.72
CA PRO A 647 -21.72 6.87 26.81
C PRO A 647 -21.84 8.09 25.89
N VAL A 648 -23.00 8.22 25.26
CA VAL A 648 -23.33 9.32 24.35
C VAL A 648 -24.77 9.76 24.52
N GLY A 649 -25.01 11.05 24.34
CA GLY A 649 -26.35 11.60 24.13
C GLY A 649 -26.67 11.65 22.63
N ILE A 650 -27.91 11.27 22.28
CA ILE A 650 -28.48 11.38 20.94
C ILE A 650 -29.52 12.48 20.96
N TYR A 651 -29.33 13.47 20.10
CA TYR A 651 -30.12 14.70 20.03
C TYR A 651 -30.78 14.81 18.67
N ARG A 652 -32.10 14.95 18.63
CA ARG A 652 -32.85 15.20 17.41
C ARG A 652 -32.87 16.70 17.12
N LEU A 653 -32.49 17.09 15.90
CA LEU A 653 -32.59 18.47 15.43
C LEU A 653 -34.04 18.80 15.12
N LYS A 654 -34.59 19.85 15.74
CA LYS A 654 -35.91 20.40 15.41
C LYS A 654 -35.87 21.07 14.04
N ASN A 655 -36.95 20.90 13.28
CA ASN A 655 -37.10 21.46 11.93
C ASN A 655 -35.96 21.06 10.98
N TYR A 656 -35.44 19.84 11.09
CA TYR A 656 -34.51 19.31 10.09
C TYR A 656 -35.17 19.25 8.71
N LEU A 657 -34.38 19.35 7.64
CA LEU A 657 -34.88 19.27 6.27
C LEU A 657 -34.80 17.85 5.74
N SER A 658 -35.73 17.50 4.87
CA SER A 658 -35.69 16.31 4.03
C SER A 658 -34.50 16.34 3.07
N ARG A 659 -34.24 15.20 2.40
CA ARG A 659 -33.14 15.04 1.46
C ARG A 659 -33.25 15.96 0.23
N ALA A 660 -34.45 16.38 -0.13
CA ALA A 660 -34.69 17.35 -1.19
C ALA A 660 -35.79 18.34 -0.76
N PHE A 661 -35.59 19.62 -1.05
CA PHE A 661 -36.48 20.71 -0.65
C PHE A 661 -36.42 21.85 -1.67
N PHE A 662 -37.55 22.55 -1.85
CA PHE A 662 -37.62 23.77 -2.64
C PHE A 662 -37.15 24.98 -1.83
N VAL A 663 -36.77 26.05 -2.53
CA VAL A 663 -36.33 27.30 -1.93
C VAL A 663 -37.14 28.48 -2.47
N ASP A 664 -37.31 29.52 -1.65
CA ASP A 664 -38.09 30.70 -2.03
C ASP A 664 -37.38 31.57 -3.08
N SER A 665 -36.05 31.62 -3.07
CA SER A 665 -35.29 32.48 -3.98
C SER A 665 -33.88 31.96 -4.28
N VAL A 666 -33.27 32.53 -5.32
CA VAL A 666 -31.90 32.20 -5.75
C VAL A 666 -31.02 33.45 -5.76
N ARG A 667 -29.84 33.36 -5.13
CA ARG A 667 -28.82 34.40 -5.17
C ARG A 667 -27.63 33.92 -6.00
N ILE A 668 -27.23 34.70 -6.99
CA ILE A 668 -26.06 34.39 -7.82
C ILE A 668 -24.82 34.99 -7.17
N ILE A 669 -23.97 34.15 -6.58
CA ILE A 669 -22.73 34.58 -5.93
C ILE A 669 -21.60 33.71 -6.46
N ARG A 670 -20.68 34.33 -7.21
CA ARG A 670 -19.51 33.64 -7.79
C ARG A 670 -18.29 33.68 -6.88
N ASP A 671 -18.20 34.69 -6.01
CA ASP A 671 -17.08 34.85 -5.10
C ASP A 671 -17.15 33.87 -3.92
N LYS A 672 -16.18 32.95 -3.85
CA LYS A 672 -16.11 31.90 -2.82
C LYS A 672 -16.12 32.46 -1.39
N LYS A 673 -15.45 33.59 -1.12
CA LYS A 673 -15.39 34.17 0.23
C LYS A 673 -16.75 34.72 0.65
N LYS A 674 -17.47 35.37 -0.28
CA LYS A 674 -18.84 35.84 -0.07
C LYS A 674 -19.81 34.69 0.18
N ILE A 675 -19.69 33.57 -0.57
CA ILE A 675 -20.51 32.38 -0.30
C ILE A 675 -20.29 31.91 1.14
N PHE A 676 -19.03 31.81 1.59
CA PHE A 676 -18.71 31.39 2.95
C PHE A 676 -19.11 32.37 4.04
N SER A 677 -19.12 33.68 3.78
CA SER A 677 -19.65 34.64 4.76
C SER A 677 -21.15 34.46 4.94
N VAL A 678 -21.89 34.24 3.85
CA VAL A 678 -23.35 34.00 3.93
C VAL A 678 -23.65 32.69 4.66
N LEU A 679 -22.96 31.60 4.32
CA LEU A 679 -23.16 30.29 4.94
C LEU A 679 -22.78 30.23 6.44
N ARG A 680 -21.89 31.12 6.89
CA ARG A 680 -21.54 31.25 8.32
C ARG A 680 -22.53 32.07 9.12
N ASN A 681 -23.41 32.83 8.47
CA ASN A 681 -24.39 33.64 9.16
C ASN A 681 -25.34 32.72 9.95
N PRO A 682 -25.52 32.91 11.27
CA PRO A 682 -26.51 32.18 12.05
C PRO A 682 -27.93 32.23 11.48
N ASP A 683 -28.27 33.34 10.81
CA ASP A 683 -29.58 33.58 10.20
C ASP A 683 -29.73 32.95 8.81
N PHE A 684 -28.72 32.24 8.31
CA PHE A 684 -28.84 31.53 7.04
C PHE A 684 -29.88 30.41 7.16
N ASP A 685 -31.02 30.58 6.49
CA ASP A 685 -32.00 29.51 6.28
C ASP A 685 -31.94 28.99 4.83
N PRO A 686 -31.59 27.71 4.62
CA PRO A 686 -31.56 27.12 3.28
C PRO A 686 -32.92 27.03 2.59
N ARG A 687 -34.07 27.21 3.28
CA ARG A 687 -35.40 27.28 2.65
C ARG A 687 -35.68 28.65 2.03
N GLU A 688 -35.16 29.73 2.61
CA GLU A 688 -35.43 31.08 2.11
C GLU A 688 -34.65 31.39 0.83
N PHE A 689 -33.40 30.96 0.75
CA PHE A 689 -32.63 31.13 -0.47
C PHE A 689 -31.52 30.11 -0.66
N ALA A 690 -31.25 29.83 -1.92
CA ALA A 690 -30.07 29.07 -2.34
C ALA A 690 -29.08 29.97 -3.07
N ILE A 691 -27.79 29.65 -2.92
CA ILE A 691 -26.70 30.32 -3.63
C ILE A 691 -26.27 29.47 -4.81
N LEU A 692 -26.31 30.02 -6.02
CA LEU A 692 -25.74 29.41 -7.22
C LEU A 692 -24.50 30.19 -7.69
N GLU A 693 -23.54 29.47 -8.27
CA GLU A 693 -22.32 30.05 -8.85
C GLU A 693 -22.52 30.46 -10.33
N GLU A 694 -23.66 30.11 -10.92
CA GLU A 694 -24.02 30.39 -12.31
C GLU A 694 -25.52 30.67 -12.44
N ASN A 695 -25.90 31.38 -13.50
CA ASN A 695 -27.31 31.69 -13.75
C ASN A 695 -28.08 30.41 -14.11
N PRO A 696 -29.28 30.20 -13.57
CA PRO A 696 -30.13 29.08 -13.97
C PRO A 696 -30.59 29.28 -15.43
N ALA A 697 -30.81 28.17 -16.15
CA ALA A 697 -31.27 28.18 -17.54
C ALA A 697 -32.70 28.68 -17.71
N GLN A 698 -33.48 28.64 -16.63
CA GLN A 698 -34.84 29.18 -16.53
C GLN A 698 -34.90 30.04 -15.27
N GLU A 699 -35.69 31.11 -15.32
CA GLU A 699 -35.96 31.95 -14.16
C GLU A 699 -36.62 31.15 -13.03
N VAL A 700 -36.23 31.43 -11.80
CA VAL A 700 -36.69 30.73 -10.60
C VAL A 700 -37.56 31.68 -9.78
N PHE A 701 -38.75 31.24 -9.44
CA PHE A 701 -39.73 31.99 -8.67
C PHE A 701 -39.94 31.37 -7.29
N LYS A 702 -40.44 32.17 -6.35
CA LYS A 702 -40.92 31.67 -5.06
C LYS A 702 -42.20 30.86 -5.27
N PRO A 703 -42.21 29.56 -4.94
CA PRO A 703 -43.44 28.78 -5.04
C PRO A 703 -44.39 29.07 -3.87
N ASP A 704 -45.69 29.11 -4.14
CA ASP A 704 -46.71 29.23 -3.10
C ASP A 704 -47.12 27.85 -2.58
N SER A 705 -46.95 26.79 -3.39
CA SER A 705 -47.27 25.41 -3.03
C SER A 705 -46.24 24.43 -3.58
N THR A 706 -45.65 23.63 -2.71
CA THR A 706 -44.71 22.58 -3.10
C THR A 706 -44.93 21.27 -2.36
N SER A 707 -44.53 20.18 -2.99
CA SER A 707 -44.36 18.90 -2.31
C SER A 707 -43.18 18.13 -2.90
N VAL A 708 -42.51 17.34 -2.06
CA VAL A 708 -41.39 16.50 -2.45
C VAL A 708 -41.53 15.17 -1.72
N THR A 709 -41.65 14.09 -2.49
CA THR A 709 -41.74 12.73 -1.98
C THR A 709 -40.61 11.90 -2.58
N VAL A 710 -39.81 11.24 -1.74
CA VAL A 710 -38.76 10.34 -2.19
C VAL A 710 -39.41 9.04 -2.65
N THR A 711 -39.35 8.71 -3.95
CA THR A 711 -39.88 7.45 -4.50
C THR A 711 -38.84 6.36 -4.50
N LYS A 712 -37.56 6.72 -4.72
CA LYS A 712 -36.46 5.77 -4.78
C LYS A 712 -35.20 6.37 -4.16
N TRP A 713 -34.52 5.57 -3.33
CA TRP A 713 -33.25 5.95 -2.73
C TRP A 713 -32.18 4.88 -2.91
N GLY A 714 -31.05 5.25 -3.48
CA GLY A 714 -29.92 4.36 -3.74
C GLY A 714 -28.61 5.12 -3.92
N ILE A 715 -27.51 4.37 -3.97
CA ILE A 715 -26.17 4.97 -4.09
C ILE A 715 -25.81 5.45 -5.51
N HIS A 716 -26.46 4.89 -6.54
CA HIS A 716 -26.27 5.33 -7.93
C HIS A 716 -27.50 6.00 -8.50
N GLU A 717 -28.65 5.89 -7.86
CA GLU A 717 -29.90 6.45 -8.37
C GLU A 717 -30.77 6.91 -7.22
N MET A 718 -31.35 8.09 -7.37
CA MET A 718 -32.35 8.66 -6.48
C MET A 718 -33.45 9.29 -7.31
N GLU A 719 -34.68 9.19 -6.85
CA GLU A 719 -35.86 9.66 -7.56
C GLU A 719 -36.83 10.32 -6.58
N PHE A 720 -37.42 11.41 -7.05
CA PHE A 720 -38.33 12.25 -6.28
C PHE A 720 -39.55 12.56 -7.15
N ASN A 721 -40.74 12.32 -6.62
CA ASN A 721 -41.95 12.93 -7.14
C ASN A 721 -42.10 14.30 -6.50
N VAL A 722 -42.17 15.32 -7.33
CA VAL A 722 -42.23 16.71 -6.88
C VAL A 722 -43.41 17.43 -7.50
N TYR A 723 -43.94 18.39 -6.76
CA TYR A 723 -44.89 19.36 -7.25
C TYR A 723 -44.41 20.76 -6.90
N THR A 724 -44.56 21.69 -7.83
CA THR A 724 -44.42 23.12 -7.59
C THR A 724 -45.37 23.88 -8.51
N ASP A 725 -46.01 24.93 -8.00
CA ASP A 725 -46.93 25.78 -8.74
C ASP A 725 -46.22 26.74 -9.71
N LYS A 726 -44.93 27.03 -9.49
CA LYS A 726 -44.10 27.91 -10.33
C LYS A 726 -42.74 27.28 -10.61
N PRO A 727 -42.04 27.67 -11.69
CA PRO A 727 -40.67 27.21 -11.92
C PRO A 727 -39.76 27.52 -10.72
N SER A 728 -39.29 26.49 -10.04
CA SER A 728 -38.66 26.59 -8.72
C SER A 728 -37.38 25.76 -8.63
N LEU A 729 -36.44 26.17 -7.77
CA LEU A 729 -35.20 25.44 -7.57
C LEU A 729 -35.37 24.35 -6.51
N LEU A 730 -35.21 23.09 -6.91
CA LEU A 730 -35.17 21.95 -6.01
C LEU A 730 -33.72 21.68 -5.58
N VAL A 731 -33.40 21.95 -4.31
CA VAL A 731 -32.10 21.62 -3.72
C VAL A 731 -32.11 20.18 -3.27
N ILE A 732 -31.08 19.43 -3.65
CA ILE A 732 -30.88 18.04 -3.25
C ILE A 732 -29.66 18.02 -2.33
N SER A 733 -29.88 17.55 -1.10
CA SER A 733 -28.88 17.44 -0.04
C SER A 733 -27.88 16.32 -0.34
N GLU A 734 -27.14 16.41 -1.44
CA GLU A 734 -26.13 15.46 -1.91
C GLU A 734 -24.94 16.21 -2.52
N ILE A 735 -23.72 15.80 -2.17
CA ILE A 735 -22.53 16.59 -2.49
C ILE A 735 -22.33 16.74 -4.00
N TYR A 736 -22.11 17.97 -4.45
CA TYR A 736 -21.83 18.27 -5.84
C TYR A 736 -20.50 17.63 -6.27
N TYR A 737 -20.58 16.77 -7.28
CA TYR A 737 -19.42 16.19 -7.95
C TYR A 737 -19.69 16.17 -9.46
N PRO A 738 -18.94 16.92 -10.27
CA PRO A 738 -19.27 17.14 -11.68
C PRO A 738 -19.09 15.89 -12.55
N ASN A 739 -18.26 14.94 -12.12
CA ASN A 739 -17.94 13.75 -12.91
C ASN A 739 -18.81 12.56 -12.50
N GLY A 740 -19.99 12.43 -13.12
CA GLY A 740 -20.74 11.17 -13.12
C GLY A 740 -22.22 11.30 -12.80
N TRP A 741 -22.62 12.30 -12.01
CA TRP A 741 -24.03 12.57 -11.75
C TRP A 741 -24.72 13.21 -12.95
N LYS A 742 -25.93 12.75 -13.24
CA LYS A 742 -26.82 13.28 -14.28
C LYS A 742 -28.21 13.45 -13.69
N ALA A 743 -28.92 14.47 -14.11
CA ALA A 743 -30.28 14.77 -13.69
C ALA A 743 -31.24 14.64 -14.87
N PHE A 744 -32.46 14.21 -14.56
CA PHE A 744 -33.56 14.10 -15.50
C PHE A 744 -34.85 14.60 -14.84
N ILE A 745 -35.71 15.27 -15.62
CA ILE A 745 -37.07 15.65 -15.25
C ILE A 745 -37.97 14.99 -16.29
N ASP A 746 -38.86 14.10 -15.85
CA ASP A 746 -39.77 13.33 -16.72
C ASP A 746 -39.06 12.58 -17.86
N GLY A 747 -37.83 12.13 -17.59
CA GLY A 747 -36.98 11.42 -18.55
C GLY A 747 -36.08 12.32 -19.40
N GLU A 748 -36.34 13.62 -19.48
CA GLU A 748 -35.52 14.58 -20.21
C GLU A 748 -34.34 15.07 -19.38
N ARG A 749 -33.16 15.18 -20.01
CA ARG A 749 -31.93 15.53 -19.30
C ARG A 749 -31.94 17.01 -18.91
N THR A 750 -31.76 17.31 -17.63
CA THR A 750 -31.61 18.68 -17.13
C THR A 750 -30.20 18.97 -16.59
N ARG A 751 -29.89 20.25 -16.43
CA ARG A 751 -28.62 20.74 -15.88
C ARG A 751 -28.63 20.61 -14.35
N ILE A 752 -27.49 20.18 -13.81
CA ILE A 752 -27.23 20.19 -12.37
C ILE A 752 -26.46 21.46 -12.03
N TYR A 753 -26.95 22.21 -11.05
CA TYR A 753 -26.29 23.39 -10.53
C TYR A 753 -25.53 23.07 -9.24
N LYS A 754 -24.41 23.75 -9.03
CA LYS A 754 -23.66 23.71 -7.77
C LYS A 754 -24.27 24.75 -6.82
N THR A 755 -24.68 24.29 -5.64
CA THR A 755 -25.63 25.01 -4.79
C THR A 755 -25.10 25.08 -3.37
N ASN A 756 -25.16 26.26 -2.75
CA ASN A 756 -24.65 26.49 -1.39
C ASN A 756 -23.21 25.97 -1.23
N TYR A 757 -22.40 26.17 -2.28
CA TYR A 757 -21.02 25.72 -2.44
C TYR A 757 -20.79 24.19 -2.52
N VAL A 758 -21.60 23.39 -1.84
CA VAL A 758 -21.28 21.98 -1.59
C VAL A 758 -22.35 21.01 -2.10
N LEU A 759 -23.59 21.47 -2.25
CA LEU A 759 -24.75 20.66 -2.66
C LEU A 759 -25.04 20.82 -4.14
N ARG A 760 -26.04 20.08 -4.63
CA ARG A 760 -26.50 20.13 -6.01
C ARG A 760 -27.99 20.50 -6.06
N SER A 761 -28.43 21.12 -7.14
CA SER A 761 -29.85 21.40 -7.38
C SER A 761 -30.23 21.28 -8.86
N VAL A 762 -31.53 21.26 -9.12
CA VAL A 762 -32.13 21.32 -10.46
C VAL A 762 -33.26 22.35 -10.45
N VAL A 763 -33.51 22.98 -11.59
CA VAL A 763 -34.69 23.85 -11.77
C VAL A 763 -35.83 22.96 -12.26
N VAL A 764 -36.94 22.96 -11.53
CA VAL A 764 -38.13 22.17 -11.85
C VAL A 764 -39.20 23.12 -12.39
N PRO A 765 -39.77 22.85 -13.58
CA PRO A 765 -40.90 23.62 -14.09
C PRO A 765 -42.14 23.54 -13.17
N SER A 766 -43.12 24.41 -13.41
CA SER A 766 -44.42 24.33 -12.75
C SER A 766 -45.17 23.06 -13.14
N GLY A 767 -45.70 22.34 -12.17
CA GLY A 767 -46.47 21.13 -12.37
C GLY A 767 -46.01 19.98 -11.48
N LYS A 768 -46.53 18.78 -11.78
CA LYS A 768 -46.07 17.53 -11.18
C LYS A 768 -45.00 16.93 -12.06
N HIS A 769 -43.85 16.61 -11.47
CA HIS A 769 -42.70 16.08 -12.19
C HIS A 769 -42.04 14.95 -11.41
N THR A 770 -41.38 14.06 -12.13
CA THR A 770 -40.47 13.08 -11.56
C THR A 770 -39.03 13.52 -11.82
N VAL A 771 -38.33 13.90 -10.75
CA VAL A 771 -36.91 14.26 -10.78
C VAL A 771 -36.07 13.03 -10.48
N ARG A 772 -35.22 12.62 -11.41
CA ARG A 772 -34.37 11.44 -11.29
C ARG A 772 -32.89 11.80 -11.45
N MET A 773 -32.06 11.35 -10.52
CA MET A 773 -30.61 11.56 -10.55
C MET A 773 -29.88 10.23 -10.66
N VAL A 774 -28.91 10.13 -11.55
CA VAL A 774 -28.15 8.89 -11.81
C VAL A 774 -26.65 9.15 -11.77
N PHE A 775 -25.89 8.33 -11.05
CA PHE A 775 -24.43 8.33 -11.01
C PHE A 775 -23.87 7.26 -11.96
N LYS A 776 -23.36 7.70 -13.11
CA LYS A 776 -22.75 6.83 -14.13
C LYS A 776 -21.41 7.42 -14.61
N PRO A 777 -20.32 7.27 -13.83
CA PRO A 777 -19.01 7.81 -14.17
C PRO A 777 -18.40 7.07 -15.37
N ARG A 778 -18.33 7.74 -16.53
CA ARG A 778 -17.89 7.15 -17.82
C ARG A 778 -16.42 6.70 -17.80
N ASP A 779 -15.59 7.39 -17.06
CA ASP A 779 -14.14 7.14 -16.96
C ASP A 779 -13.80 5.77 -16.36
N ILE A 780 -14.61 5.28 -15.42
CA ILE A 780 -14.49 3.91 -14.89
C ILE A 780 -14.72 2.88 -16.00
N PHE A 781 -15.77 3.05 -16.81
CA PHE A 781 -16.11 2.12 -17.89
C PHE A 781 -15.04 2.12 -19.00
N TRP A 782 -14.54 3.29 -19.39
CA TRP A 782 -13.43 3.38 -20.34
C TRP A 782 -12.16 2.73 -19.82
N GLY A 783 -11.81 2.98 -18.55
CA GLY A 783 -10.67 2.33 -17.91
C GLY A 783 -10.81 0.80 -17.89
N LEU A 784 -11.99 0.29 -17.57
CA LEU A 784 -12.28 -1.14 -17.60
C LEU A 784 -12.13 -1.72 -19.01
N ALA A 785 -12.71 -1.09 -20.03
CA ALA A 785 -12.62 -1.55 -21.42
C ALA A 785 -11.15 -1.62 -21.89
N ILE A 786 -10.36 -0.57 -21.63
CA ILE A 786 -8.93 -0.53 -21.99
C ILE A 786 -8.15 -1.65 -21.26
N SER A 787 -8.40 -1.84 -19.96
CA SER A 787 -7.78 -2.90 -19.17
C SER A 787 -8.10 -4.29 -19.71
N LEU A 788 -9.36 -4.56 -20.08
CA LEU A 788 -9.80 -5.85 -20.61
C LEU A 788 -9.22 -6.13 -22.00
N ILE A 789 -9.24 -5.14 -22.89
CA ILE A 789 -8.62 -5.26 -24.23
C ILE A 789 -7.12 -5.52 -24.09
N SER A 790 -6.43 -4.78 -23.21
CA SER A 790 -5.01 -4.99 -22.96
C SER A 790 -4.71 -6.37 -22.39
N LEU A 791 -5.56 -6.87 -21.47
CA LEU A 791 -5.40 -8.22 -20.92
C LEU A 791 -5.60 -9.29 -22.00
N ALA A 792 -6.65 -9.17 -22.82
CA ALA A 792 -6.91 -10.08 -23.93
C ALA A 792 -5.74 -10.11 -24.92
N PHE A 793 -5.20 -8.95 -25.27
CA PHE A 793 -4.01 -8.83 -26.12
C PHE A 793 -2.79 -9.52 -25.51
N ILE A 794 -2.49 -9.26 -24.22
CA ILE A 794 -1.39 -9.90 -23.50
C ILE A 794 -1.53 -11.42 -23.53
N ILE A 795 -2.71 -11.95 -23.22
CA ILE A 795 -2.98 -13.40 -23.22
C ILE A 795 -2.78 -13.96 -24.63
N ALA A 796 -3.36 -13.33 -25.65
CA ALA A 796 -3.24 -13.78 -27.04
C ALA A 796 -1.77 -13.85 -27.49
N VAL A 797 -0.98 -12.80 -27.22
CA VAL A 797 0.45 -12.76 -27.54
C VAL A 797 1.20 -13.86 -26.80
N MET A 798 0.94 -14.06 -25.50
CA MET A 798 1.62 -15.08 -24.71
C MET A 798 1.28 -16.50 -25.17
N VAL A 799 0.06 -16.76 -25.64
CA VAL A 799 -0.36 -18.07 -26.17
C VAL A 799 0.27 -18.32 -27.54
N VAL A 800 0.15 -17.38 -28.49
CA VAL A 800 0.64 -17.53 -29.87
C VAL A 800 2.17 -17.63 -29.90
N LYS A 801 2.88 -16.80 -29.14
CA LYS A 801 4.35 -16.74 -29.16
C LYS A 801 5.03 -17.70 -28.18
N ARG A 802 4.27 -18.60 -27.53
CA ARG A 802 4.82 -19.61 -26.60
C ARG A 802 5.77 -20.61 -27.28
N HIS A 803 5.61 -20.82 -28.58
CA HIS A 803 6.31 -21.84 -29.36
C HIS A 803 7.55 -21.35 -30.10
N GLU A 804 7.84 -20.04 -30.10
CA GLU A 804 9.12 -19.49 -30.59
C GLU A 804 10.21 -19.63 -29.51
N LYS A 805 10.55 -20.88 -29.16
CA LYS A 805 11.62 -21.19 -28.21
C LYS A 805 13.00 -20.91 -28.80
#